data_AF-K1PBL2-F1
#
_entry.id   AF-K1PBL2-F1
#
_cell.length_a   1.000
_cell.length_b   1.000
_cell.length_c   1.000
_cell.angle_alpha   90.00
_cell.angle_beta   90.00
_cell.angle_gamma   90.00
#
_symmetry.space_group_name_H-M   'P 1'
#
loop_
_entity.id
_entity.type
_entity.pdbx_description
1 polymer ?
#
loop_
_entity_poly.entity_id
_entity_poly.type
_entity_poly.pdbx_seq_one_letter_code
_entity_poly.pdbx_strand_id
1 'polypeptide(L)'
;MARRVLEEDLKNIEFETSEDVDVTPTFDHMGLREDLLRGIYAYGFEKPSAIQQRSIKPIVKGRDVIAQAQSGTGKTATFSISILQCLDTQIRETQALVLSPTRELAVQIQKVILALGDYMSVQCHACIGGTNIGDDIRKLDYGQHVVSGTPGRVFDMIRRRNLRTRAIKMLVLDEADEMLNKGFKEQIYDVYRYLPPATQVCLISATLPHEILEMTNKFMTDPIRILVKRDELTLEGIKQFFVAVEREEWKFDTLCDLYDTLTITQAVIFCNTKRKVDWLTEKMREANFTVSSMHGDMVQKEREAIMKEFRSGASRVLITTDVWARGIDVQQVSLVINYDLPNNRELYIHRIGRSGRFGRKGVAINFVKSDDIRILRDIEQYYATQIDEMPMNGLRSIKLGVQCEAVVKFPRLFERYPFPILINSAFLKLADVFRVADAFKEGTLGSIASIISERKNAHHSVVNGLDSHDAVEVDAAIYAADKFSGKSKVFAANICSKIAEMIEDIATPVHLKLQLIPIMKNMYHDSSTAAKARGICLHLLSTFPAEKFVTLTLETLTHLAMRSLADVHSQIELLIHHLRTDPRNSVKLTSLKNLNLLARKSPQLWKYNSVEELLSFAITCPSFLLKWACIQVLTSLSSSFAFQMFFSRDMTVSDIQKVLEVCNICYQTQNATLSSKAIEFYTNVAVAYKKSKVCMIEVERDLIEGARLAITTQICVSIWSSESKDKQALLLCLKCLVNLVKTYQETGETFVMELTQLLESASDDNCVKLCECLAALGSINHQLIEENLGQLLQVYQSVSSKPASKCQLECCLYLGTVFFQVAAGEAIPLDVQNLITQSITKSMDDWFGYKLGRQAMRYGQFRIASEIFQNLSQHVASEHNFFWLTGLHGVCAAEACVNKSDTSTKALTSQISEMLVLYQQGLVSIKAASTSVGTMVFQCEFVRLRIWLLQTHQQLVHTCNTFRTCPPPAIATAMAVSNRHEISRVSQILNQLGKCLKEYEGLSEKFADLYQSAFDADTHTLHTILLYLQFGALSTTDKDPLTVTIQSIQRDLNSIIQSHSSEGLTHQLAISPQQLSGLDPVQVHNETQLTVKVEGIVQHGRYRDLFRKVAKVQITATSELVNRTSNSTDQKNSLTTTNNLSQSVEPHNDYFSVNFLLTFPVTGSHSVQIRADVVDENETLWKTGPSSSLSIKSYDDSITKKPVNKPVRTSFGQMPPSVASSSSSSNQ
;
A
#
# COMPACT_ATOMS: atom_id res chain seq x y z
N MET A 1 55.95 -27.65 -25.90
CA MET A 1 55.56 -26.24 -25.66
C MET A 1 54.35 -25.85 -26.51
N ALA A 2 54.38 -25.96 -27.84
CA ALA A 2 53.23 -25.64 -28.72
C ALA A 2 51.91 -26.37 -28.37
N ARG A 3 51.96 -27.63 -27.91
CA ARG A 3 50.76 -28.39 -27.47
C ARG A 3 50.19 -27.94 -26.12
N ARG A 4 51.02 -27.38 -25.24
CA ARG A 4 50.61 -26.79 -23.94
C ARG A 4 50.05 -25.38 -24.13
N VAL A 5 50.62 -24.61 -25.05
CA VAL A 5 50.12 -23.28 -25.43
C VAL A 5 48.74 -23.39 -26.10
N LEU A 6 48.53 -24.37 -27.00
CA LEU A 6 47.21 -24.66 -27.57
C LEU A 6 46.17 -25.13 -26.53
N GLU A 7 46.56 -25.87 -25.49
CA GLU A 7 45.66 -26.30 -24.40
C GLU A 7 45.34 -25.17 -23.41
N GLU A 8 46.26 -24.22 -23.18
CA GLU A 8 45.99 -23.01 -22.37
C GLU A 8 45.13 -21.99 -23.12
N ASP A 9 45.33 -21.84 -24.44
CA ASP A 9 44.53 -20.93 -25.28
C ASP A 9 43.07 -21.42 -25.44
N LEU A 10 42.83 -22.73 -25.45
CA LEU A 10 41.47 -23.32 -25.48
C LEU A 10 40.68 -23.09 -24.18
N LYS A 11 41.36 -23.04 -23.02
CA LYS A 11 40.73 -22.81 -21.71
C LYS A 11 40.25 -21.37 -21.49
N ASN A 12 40.82 -20.41 -22.23
CA ASN A 12 40.51 -18.99 -22.13
C ASN A 12 39.51 -18.50 -23.20
N ILE A 13 38.88 -19.41 -23.96
CA ILE A 13 37.84 -19.04 -24.93
C ILE A 13 36.56 -18.68 -24.16
N GLU A 14 36.15 -17.41 -24.26
CA GLU A 14 34.83 -16.96 -23.80
C GLU A 14 33.76 -17.41 -24.81
N PHE A 15 32.83 -18.24 -24.35
CA PHE A 15 31.72 -18.73 -25.17
C PHE A 15 30.53 -17.77 -25.06
N GLU A 16 30.20 -17.10 -26.16
CA GLU A 16 29.05 -16.20 -26.27
C GLU A 16 27.92 -16.78 -27.12
N THR A 17 26.74 -16.14 -27.09
CA THR A 17 25.63 -16.48 -27.98
C THR A 17 25.99 -16.08 -29.42
N SER A 18 25.77 -16.98 -30.38
CA SER A 18 26.06 -16.73 -31.79
C SER A 18 25.30 -15.50 -32.32
N GLU A 19 25.97 -14.63 -33.08
CA GLU A 19 25.40 -13.37 -33.61
C GLU A 19 24.23 -13.59 -34.58
N ASP A 20 24.14 -14.75 -35.24
CA ASP A 20 23.15 -15.07 -36.28
C ASP A 20 21.77 -15.57 -35.76
N VAL A 21 21.43 -15.36 -34.48
CA VAL A 21 20.21 -15.92 -33.88
C VAL A 21 19.02 -14.95 -33.98
N ASP A 22 18.17 -15.14 -34.98
CA ASP A 22 16.90 -14.42 -35.13
C ASP A 22 15.92 -14.73 -33.98
N VAL A 23 15.23 -13.70 -33.46
CA VAL A 23 14.15 -13.85 -32.47
C VAL A 23 12.80 -13.87 -33.17
N THR A 24 12.08 -15.00 -33.09
CA THR A 24 10.74 -15.15 -33.69
C THR A 24 9.66 -15.09 -32.61
N PRO A 25 8.78 -14.06 -32.57
CA PRO A 25 7.96 -13.76 -31.39
C PRO A 25 6.74 -14.65 -31.16
N THR A 26 6.23 -15.33 -32.18
CA THR A 26 5.06 -16.23 -32.11
C THR A 26 5.32 -17.55 -32.83
N PHE A 27 4.56 -18.60 -32.50
CA PHE A 27 4.67 -19.91 -33.16
C PHE A 27 4.25 -19.84 -34.63
N ASP A 28 3.25 -19.01 -34.98
CA ASP A 28 2.78 -18.81 -36.36
C ASP A 28 3.88 -18.31 -37.30
N HIS A 29 4.75 -17.44 -36.80
CA HIS A 29 5.84 -16.85 -37.59
C HIS A 29 7.07 -17.76 -37.72
N MET A 30 7.07 -18.95 -37.10
CA MET A 30 8.19 -19.90 -37.17
C MET A 30 8.15 -20.80 -38.42
N GLY A 31 7.09 -20.75 -39.22
CA GLY A 31 6.95 -21.58 -40.43
C GLY A 31 6.74 -23.07 -40.12
N LEU A 32 6.06 -23.37 -39.01
CA LEU A 32 5.75 -24.74 -38.59
C LEU A 32 4.58 -25.30 -39.41
N ARG A 33 4.55 -26.63 -39.59
CA ARG A 33 3.43 -27.32 -40.25
C ARG A 33 2.13 -27.13 -39.48
N GLU A 34 1.01 -27.02 -40.19
CA GLU A 34 -0.28 -26.70 -39.59
C GLU A 34 -0.75 -27.73 -38.56
N ASP A 35 -0.54 -29.03 -38.82
CA ASP A 35 -0.87 -30.10 -37.87
C ASP A 35 -0.11 -29.96 -36.54
N LEU A 36 1.16 -29.56 -36.60
CA LEU A 36 2.01 -29.35 -35.43
C LEU A 36 1.60 -28.08 -34.69
N LEU A 37 1.30 -27.01 -35.41
CA LEU A 37 0.82 -25.75 -34.86
C LEU A 37 -0.50 -25.96 -34.08
N ARG A 38 -1.42 -26.75 -34.65
CA ARG A 38 -2.65 -27.18 -33.96
C ARG A 38 -2.35 -27.98 -32.70
N GLY A 39 -1.37 -28.88 -32.73
CA GLY A 39 -0.93 -29.63 -31.56
C GLY A 39 -0.34 -28.75 -30.46
N ILE A 40 0.47 -27.74 -30.82
CA ILE A 40 1.06 -26.76 -29.90
C ILE A 40 -0.05 -25.99 -29.14
N TYR A 41 -1.02 -25.43 -29.87
CA TYR A 41 -2.13 -24.69 -29.26
C TYR A 41 -3.08 -25.60 -28.46
N ALA A 42 -3.37 -26.81 -28.94
CA ALA A 42 -4.21 -27.78 -28.21
C ALA A 42 -3.55 -28.26 -26.91
N TYR A 43 -2.21 -28.31 -26.86
CA TYR A 43 -1.47 -28.62 -25.65
C TYR A 43 -1.51 -27.48 -24.61
N GLY A 44 -1.96 -26.28 -25.01
CA GLY A 44 -2.13 -25.11 -24.15
C GLY A 44 -0.99 -24.09 -24.23
N PHE A 45 -0.10 -24.16 -25.23
CA PHE A 45 0.91 -23.12 -25.45
C PHE A 45 0.34 -21.95 -26.25
N GLU A 46 0.45 -20.74 -25.72
CA GLU A 46 -0.03 -19.52 -26.40
C GLU A 46 1.11 -18.73 -27.06
N LYS A 47 2.23 -18.57 -26.35
CA LYS A 47 3.40 -17.79 -26.81
C LYS A 47 4.70 -18.57 -26.58
N PRO A 48 5.66 -18.53 -27.52
CA PRO A 48 6.95 -19.16 -27.33
C PRO A 48 7.77 -18.47 -26.23
N SER A 49 8.44 -19.26 -25.39
CA SER A 49 9.41 -18.77 -24.40
C SER A 49 10.68 -18.22 -25.07
N ALA A 50 11.50 -17.46 -24.34
CA ALA A 50 12.72 -16.85 -24.88
C ALA A 50 13.67 -17.85 -25.57
N ILE A 51 13.77 -19.07 -25.02
CA ILE A 51 14.58 -20.14 -25.63
C ILE A 51 13.91 -20.74 -26.88
N GLN A 52 12.57 -20.86 -26.89
CA GLN A 52 11.81 -21.33 -28.04
C GLN A 52 11.89 -20.34 -29.21
N GLN A 53 11.79 -19.03 -28.93
CA GLN A 53 11.90 -17.96 -29.92
C GLN A 53 13.22 -17.96 -30.69
N ARG A 54 14.29 -18.45 -30.05
CA ARG A 54 15.67 -18.43 -30.56
C ARG A 54 16.14 -19.77 -31.10
N SER A 55 15.69 -20.89 -30.52
CA SER A 55 16.27 -22.21 -30.80
C SER A 55 15.47 -23.05 -31.80
N ILE A 56 14.15 -22.87 -31.91
CA ILE A 56 13.32 -23.73 -32.76
C ILE A 56 13.75 -23.62 -34.23
N LYS A 57 13.94 -22.39 -34.72
CA LYS A 57 14.26 -22.10 -36.13
C LYS A 57 15.65 -22.63 -36.55
N PRO A 58 16.75 -22.43 -35.79
CA PRO A 58 18.03 -23.06 -36.09
C PRO A 58 17.98 -24.59 -36.14
N ILE A 59 17.27 -25.23 -35.20
CA ILE A 59 17.13 -26.70 -35.19
C ILE A 59 16.37 -27.17 -36.43
N VAL A 60 15.25 -26.52 -36.79
CA VAL A 60 14.46 -26.86 -37.99
C VAL A 60 15.24 -26.65 -39.28
N LYS A 61 16.18 -25.69 -39.33
CA LYS A 61 17.09 -25.46 -40.46
C LYS A 61 18.21 -26.53 -40.57
N GLY A 62 18.28 -27.49 -39.65
CA GLY A 62 19.28 -28.57 -39.68
C GLY A 62 20.66 -28.19 -39.12
N ARG A 63 20.78 -27.07 -38.40
CA ARG A 63 22.04 -26.66 -37.75
C ARG A 63 22.26 -27.43 -36.45
N ASP A 64 23.49 -27.77 -36.13
CA ASP A 64 23.83 -28.21 -34.76
C ASP A 64 23.56 -27.08 -33.77
N VAL A 65 22.97 -27.39 -32.62
CA VAL A 65 22.54 -26.37 -31.65
C VAL A 65 22.98 -26.74 -30.24
N ILE A 66 23.59 -25.79 -29.54
CA ILE A 66 23.84 -25.82 -28.10
C ILE A 66 22.92 -24.79 -27.47
N ALA A 67 21.93 -25.24 -26.71
CA ALA A 67 20.90 -24.41 -26.13
C ALA A 67 20.90 -24.52 -24.60
N GLN A 68 21.20 -23.40 -23.95
CA GLN A 68 21.12 -23.23 -22.50
C GLN A 68 19.92 -22.37 -22.15
N ALA A 69 19.14 -22.80 -21.16
CA ALA A 69 18.08 -21.96 -20.58
C ALA A 69 17.73 -22.41 -19.17
N GLN A 70 17.16 -21.51 -18.35
CA GLN A 70 16.78 -21.79 -16.97
C GLN A 70 15.81 -23.00 -16.86
N SER A 71 15.72 -23.62 -15.68
CA SER A 71 14.76 -24.73 -15.46
C SER A 71 13.32 -24.25 -15.68
N GLY A 72 12.46 -25.11 -16.25
CA GLY A 72 11.04 -24.79 -16.42
C GLY A 72 10.70 -23.73 -17.50
N THR A 73 11.63 -23.39 -18.39
CA THR A 73 11.44 -22.39 -19.48
C THR A 73 11.04 -23.00 -20.83
N GLY A 74 10.66 -24.28 -20.87
CA GLY A 74 10.18 -24.92 -22.09
C GLY A 74 11.25 -25.55 -22.99
N LYS A 75 12.47 -25.83 -22.48
CA LYS A 75 13.56 -26.53 -23.20
C LYS A 75 13.12 -27.83 -23.87
N THR A 76 12.39 -28.68 -23.15
CA THR A 76 11.88 -29.96 -23.67
C THR A 76 10.90 -29.75 -24.82
N ALA A 77 10.04 -28.73 -24.73
CA ALA A 77 9.13 -28.38 -25.80
C ALA A 77 9.87 -27.84 -27.04
N THR A 78 10.95 -27.06 -26.85
CA THR A 78 11.79 -26.56 -27.94
C THR A 78 12.23 -27.67 -28.89
N PHE A 79 12.95 -28.68 -28.38
CA PHE A 79 13.43 -29.76 -29.24
C PHE A 79 12.31 -30.70 -29.67
N SER A 80 11.25 -30.88 -28.87
CA SER A 80 10.11 -31.73 -29.26
C SER A 80 9.37 -31.17 -30.47
N ILE A 81 9.14 -29.85 -30.49
CA ILE A 81 8.55 -29.13 -31.63
C ILE A 81 9.46 -29.24 -32.86
N SER A 82 10.77 -28.99 -32.69
CA SER A 82 11.72 -29.08 -33.79
C SER A 82 11.85 -30.49 -34.36
N ILE A 83 11.86 -31.53 -33.51
CA ILE A 83 11.83 -32.93 -33.97
C ILE A 83 10.59 -33.15 -34.83
N LEU A 84 9.40 -32.86 -34.31
CA LEU A 84 8.14 -33.09 -35.01
C LEU A 84 8.10 -32.38 -36.37
N GLN A 85 8.62 -31.16 -36.45
CA GLN A 85 8.69 -30.41 -37.70
C GLN A 85 9.57 -31.10 -38.77
N CYS A 86 10.65 -31.78 -38.36
CA CYS A 86 11.60 -32.43 -39.27
C CYS A 86 11.22 -33.89 -39.64
N LEU A 87 10.15 -34.44 -39.06
CA LEU A 87 9.72 -35.81 -39.32
C LEU A 87 8.98 -35.95 -40.64
N ASP A 88 9.31 -37.01 -41.37
CA ASP A 88 8.46 -37.56 -42.42
C ASP A 88 7.60 -38.69 -41.82
N THR A 89 6.30 -38.43 -41.66
CA THR A 89 5.36 -39.38 -41.04
C THR A 89 4.96 -40.53 -41.95
N GLN A 90 5.34 -40.50 -43.24
CA GLN A 90 5.11 -41.62 -44.17
C GLN A 90 6.18 -42.70 -44.02
N ILE A 91 7.38 -42.31 -43.59
CA ILE A 91 8.51 -43.23 -43.40
C ILE A 91 8.51 -43.73 -41.97
N ARG A 92 8.03 -44.96 -41.79
CA ARG A 92 7.88 -45.61 -40.49
C ARG A 92 9.20 -46.18 -39.92
N GLU A 93 10.23 -45.35 -39.89
CA GLU A 93 11.56 -45.65 -39.32
C GLU A 93 11.98 -44.55 -38.37
N THR A 94 12.93 -44.85 -37.48
CA THR A 94 13.41 -43.87 -36.50
C THR A 94 14.24 -42.80 -37.19
N GLN A 95 13.75 -41.57 -37.10
CA GLN A 95 14.35 -40.38 -37.71
C GLN A 95 14.96 -39.44 -36.67
N ALA A 96 14.49 -39.50 -35.42
CA ALA A 96 15.07 -38.73 -34.32
C ALA A 96 15.31 -39.63 -33.10
N LEU A 97 16.45 -39.43 -32.45
CA LEU A 97 16.83 -40.10 -31.21
C LEU A 97 17.04 -39.07 -30.10
N VAL A 98 16.36 -39.25 -28.97
CA VAL A 98 16.51 -38.39 -27.79
C VAL A 98 17.10 -39.21 -26.64
N LEU A 99 18.27 -38.80 -26.16
CA LEU A 99 18.90 -39.40 -24.99
C LEU A 99 18.65 -38.55 -23.75
N SER A 100 18.37 -39.23 -22.63
CA SER A 100 18.08 -38.60 -21.34
C SER A 100 18.74 -39.37 -20.19
N PRO A 101 19.14 -38.71 -19.09
CA PRO A 101 19.86 -39.35 -17.99
C PRO A 101 19.00 -40.27 -17.13
N THR A 102 17.68 -40.06 -17.09
CA THR A 102 16.75 -40.85 -16.26
C THR A 102 15.63 -41.46 -17.09
N ARG A 103 15.05 -42.56 -16.58
CA ARG A 103 13.98 -43.30 -17.24
C ARG A 103 12.69 -42.49 -17.26
N GLU A 104 12.41 -41.81 -16.16
CA GLU A 104 11.23 -40.97 -15.95
C GLU A 104 11.22 -39.78 -16.92
N LEU A 105 12.39 -39.19 -17.20
CA LEU A 105 12.52 -38.11 -18.18
C LEU A 105 12.28 -38.60 -19.61
N ALA A 106 12.83 -39.74 -20.00
CA ALA A 106 12.59 -40.32 -21.33
C ALA A 106 11.10 -40.61 -21.58
N VAL A 107 10.39 -41.15 -20.58
CA VAL A 107 8.94 -41.36 -20.65
C VAL A 107 8.17 -40.04 -20.71
N GLN A 108 8.62 -39.01 -19.99
CA GLN A 108 8.02 -37.68 -20.07
C GLN A 108 8.17 -37.07 -21.46
N ILE A 109 9.36 -37.15 -22.06
CA ILE A 109 9.62 -36.66 -23.41
C ILE A 109 8.72 -37.37 -24.43
N GLN A 110 8.60 -38.70 -24.33
CA GLN A 110 7.68 -39.46 -25.17
C GLN A 110 6.25 -38.91 -25.10
N LYS A 111 5.73 -38.64 -23.89
CA LYS A 111 4.39 -38.09 -23.70
C LYS A 111 4.24 -36.69 -24.31
N VAL A 112 5.25 -35.83 -24.16
CA VAL A 112 5.25 -34.49 -24.75
C VAL A 112 5.24 -34.56 -26.27
N ILE A 113 6.06 -35.42 -26.87
CA ILE A 113 6.12 -35.60 -28.33
C ILE A 113 4.79 -36.15 -28.87
N LEU A 114 4.20 -37.13 -28.19
CA LEU A 114 2.90 -37.68 -28.60
C LEU A 114 1.77 -36.65 -28.48
N ALA A 115 1.77 -35.83 -27.42
CA ALA A 115 0.73 -34.83 -27.20
C ALA A 115 0.84 -33.64 -28.20
N LEU A 116 2.05 -33.15 -28.45
CA LEU A 116 2.28 -32.09 -29.45
C LEU A 116 2.07 -32.60 -30.88
N GLY A 117 2.33 -33.89 -31.13
CA GLY A 117 2.17 -34.53 -32.43
C GLY A 117 0.84 -35.27 -32.64
N ASP A 118 -0.17 -35.04 -31.78
CA ASP A 118 -1.44 -35.80 -31.79
C ASP A 118 -2.14 -35.73 -33.17
N TYR A 119 -2.06 -34.57 -33.82
CA TYR A 119 -2.61 -34.34 -35.17
C TYR A 119 -1.72 -34.82 -36.32
N MET A 120 -0.51 -35.34 -36.03
CA MET A 120 0.47 -35.78 -37.03
C MET A 120 0.54 -37.31 -37.19
N SER A 121 -0.23 -38.07 -36.40
CA SER A 121 -0.15 -39.54 -36.34
C SER A 121 1.28 -40.07 -36.04
N VAL A 122 2.08 -39.29 -35.30
CA VAL A 122 3.46 -39.63 -34.97
C VAL A 122 3.54 -40.87 -34.07
N GLN A 123 4.64 -41.61 -34.18
CA GLN A 123 4.92 -42.78 -33.34
C GLN A 123 6.19 -42.50 -32.56
N CYS A 124 6.10 -42.53 -31.23
CA CYS A 124 7.23 -42.31 -30.35
C CYS A 124 7.28 -43.40 -29.27
N HIS A 125 8.46 -43.97 -29.04
CA HIS A 125 8.67 -45.00 -28.01
C HIS A 125 9.78 -44.64 -27.03
N ALA A 126 9.55 -44.94 -25.74
CA ALA A 126 10.52 -44.75 -24.67
C ALA A 126 11.32 -46.05 -24.41
N CYS A 127 12.58 -46.09 -24.83
CA CYS A 127 13.52 -47.20 -24.61
C CYS A 127 14.27 -47.01 -23.29
N ILE A 128 13.74 -47.57 -22.20
CA ILE A 128 14.27 -47.39 -20.84
C ILE A 128 14.63 -48.74 -20.18
N GLY A 129 15.63 -48.73 -19.29
CA GLY A 129 15.96 -49.93 -18.50
C GLY A 129 14.82 -50.36 -17.57
N GLY A 130 14.77 -51.63 -17.19
CA GLY A 130 13.77 -52.15 -16.22
C GLY A 130 12.40 -52.51 -16.82
N THR A 131 12.14 -52.16 -18.09
CA THR A 131 10.99 -52.64 -18.86
C THR A 131 11.32 -53.96 -19.58
N ASN A 132 10.29 -54.69 -19.99
CA ASN A 132 10.41 -55.92 -20.75
C ASN A 132 11.04 -55.66 -22.13
N ILE A 133 12.20 -56.28 -22.37
CA ILE A 133 12.95 -56.13 -23.62
C ILE A 133 12.12 -56.61 -24.83
N GLY A 134 11.32 -57.66 -24.68
CA GLY A 134 10.49 -58.18 -25.76
C GLY A 134 9.46 -57.16 -26.27
N ASP A 135 8.92 -56.33 -25.38
CA ASP A 135 7.95 -55.30 -25.76
C ASP A 135 8.63 -54.09 -26.42
N ASP A 136 9.85 -53.74 -25.99
CA ASP A 136 10.69 -52.75 -26.67
C ASP A 136 10.99 -53.22 -28.11
N ILE A 137 11.42 -54.47 -28.28
CA ILE A 137 11.70 -55.06 -29.59
C ILE A 137 10.47 -55.00 -30.49
N ARG A 138 9.31 -55.47 -30.01
CA ARG A 138 8.05 -55.45 -30.77
C ARG A 138 7.68 -54.04 -31.24
N LYS A 139 7.82 -53.03 -30.37
CA LYS A 139 7.50 -51.64 -30.71
C LYS A 139 8.49 -51.05 -31.71
N LEU A 140 9.78 -51.36 -31.57
CA LEU A 140 10.82 -50.91 -32.50
C LEU A 140 10.66 -51.57 -33.88
N ASP A 141 10.36 -52.87 -33.93
CA ASP A 141 10.12 -53.61 -35.17
C ASP A 141 8.85 -53.13 -35.90
N TYR A 142 7.83 -52.68 -35.17
CA TYR A 142 6.64 -52.04 -35.73
C TYR A 142 6.92 -50.71 -36.44
N GLY A 143 8.06 -50.07 -36.13
CA GLY A 143 8.48 -48.80 -36.72
C GLY A 143 8.04 -47.60 -35.89
N GLN A 144 9.02 -46.90 -35.31
CA GLN A 144 8.84 -45.70 -34.49
C GLN A 144 9.56 -44.52 -35.15
N HIS A 145 8.87 -43.39 -35.33
CA HIS A 145 9.46 -42.18 -35.92
C HIS A 145 10.48 -41.53 -34.98
N VAL A 146 10.19 -41.56 -33.66
CA VAL A 146 11.06 -41.02 -32.62
C VAL A 146 11.31 -42.07 -31.55
N VAL A 147 12.56 -42.20 -31.10
CA VAL A 147 12.90 -42.97 -29.92
C VAL A 147 13.46 -42.03 -28.86
N SER A 148 12.89 -42.05 -27.66
CA SER A 148 13.45 -41.40 -26.47
C SER A 148 13.95 -42.45 -25.51
N GLY A 149 15.10 -42.29 -24.84
CA GLY A 149 15.59 -43.36 -23.97
C GLY A 149 16.84 -43.03 -23.18
N THR A 150 17.15 -43.94 -22.25
CA THR A 150 18.41 -43.88 -21.51
C THR A 150 19.54 -44.51 -22.34
N PRO A 151 20.77 -43.96 -22.32
CA PRO A 151 21.88 -44.41 -23.18
C PRO A 151 22.09 -45.93 -23.18
N GLY A 152 22.11 -46.56 -22.00
CA GLY A 152 22.33 -48.00 -21.88
C GLY A 152 21.29 -48.88 -22.59
N ARG A 153 19.98 -48.61 -22.44
CA ARG A 153 18.93 -49.39 -23.11
C ARG A 153 18.89 -49.11 -24.61
N VAL A 154 19.07 -47.85 -25.02
CA VAL A 154 19.14 -47.48 -26.44
C VAL A 154 20.30 -48.19 -27.12
N PHE A 155 21.49 -48.16 -26.51
CA PHE A 155 22.67 -48.84 -27.04
C PHE A 155 22.47 -50.35 -27.16
N ASP A 156 21.85 -51.00 -26.17
CA ASP A 156 21.51 -52.42 -26.23
C ASP A 156 20.59 -52.74 -27.43
N MET A 157 19.57 -51.92 -27.70
CA MET A 157 18.67 -52.11 -28.83
C MET A 157 19.34 -51.87 -30.19
N ILE A 158 20.29 -50.93 -30.28
CA ILE A 158 21.12 -50.71 -31.47
C ILE A 158 22.05 -51.90 -31.71
N ARG A 159 22.76 -52.35 -30.67
CA ARG A 159 23.71 -53.48 -30.75
C ARG A 159 23.03 -54.77 -31.16
N ARG A 160 21.80 -55.01 -30.68
CA ARG A 160 20.97 -56.16 -31.07
C ARG A 160 20.31 -56.02 -32.45
N ARG A 161 20.48 -54.88 -33.13
CA ARG A 161 19.90 -54.54 -34.44
C ARG A 161 18.36 -54.41 -34.45
N ASN A 162 17.74 -54.26 -33.28
CA ASN A 162 16.30 -53.99 -33.16
C ASN A 162 15.98 -52.51 -33.37
N LEU A 163 16.86 -51.60 -32.93
CA LEU A 163 16.80 -50.19 -33.32
C LEU A 163 17.66 -49.96 -34.56
N ARG A 164 17.02 -49.80 -35.72
CA ARG A 164 17.70 -49.50 -36.99
C ARG A 164 17.97 -48.00 -37.09
N THR A 165 19.24 -47.64 -37.25
CA THR A 165 19.71 -46.23 -37.18
C THR A 165 19.80 -45.53 -38.54
N ARG A 166 19.56 -46.23 -39.65
CA ARG A 166 19.82 -45.72 -41.01
C ARG A 166 19.07 -44.43 -41.39
N ALA A 167 17.89 -44.22 -40.83
CA ALA A 167 17.03 -43.08 -41.13
C ALA A 167 17.15 -41.94 -40.11
N ILE A 168 18.00 -42.09 -39.08
CA ILE A 168 18.18 -41.08 -38.03
C ILE A 168 18.88 -39.86 -38.62
N LYS A 169 18.21 -38.72 -38.53
CA LYS A 169 18.68 -37.40 -38.99
C LYS A 169 19.11 -36.52 -37.83
N MET A 170 18.57 -36.77 -36.62
CA MET A 170 18.75 -35.90 -35.46
C MET A 170 19.01 -36.71 -34.18
N LEU A 171 20.04 -36.29 -33.43
CA LEU A 171 20.35 -36.74 -32.08
C LEU A 171 20.17 -35.57 -31.10
N VAL A 172 19.30 -35.74 -30.12
CA VAL A 172 19.08 -34.76 -29.05
C VAL A 172 19.63 -35.29 -27.74
N LEU A 173 20.44 -34.49 -27.06
CA LEU A 173 20.97 -34.75 -25.74
C LEU A 173 20.28 -33.83 -24.72
N ASP A 174 19.32 -34.34 -23.95
CA ASP A 174 18.62 -33.58 -22.90
C ASP A 174 19.30 -33.74 -21.54
N GLU A 175 19.46 -32.63 -20.78
CA GLU A 175 20.27 -32.55 -19.56
C GLU A 175 21.73 -33.01 -19.81
N ALA A 176 22.34 -32.44 -20.86
CA ALA A 176 23.59 -32.91 -21.44
C ALA A 176 24.82 -32.86 -20.51
N ASP A 177 24.89 -31.90 -19.59
CA ASP A 177 25.95 -31.81 -18.58
C ASP A 177 25.99 -33.05 -17.67
N GLU A 178 24.84 -33.55 -17.26
CA GLU A 178 24.76 -34.79 -16.48
C GLU A 178 25.18 -36.00 -17.30
N MET A 179 24.71 -36.06 -18.54
CA MET A 179 24.99 -37.14 -19.48
C MET A 179 26.48 -37.20 -19.88
N LEU A 180 27.21 -36.09 -19.78
CA LEU A 180 28.63 -36.04 -20.12
C LEU A 180 29.56 -36.16 -18.90
N ASN A 181 29.03 -36.01 -17.67
CA ASN A 181 29.79 -36.12 -16.41
C ASN A 181 29.74 -37.50 -15.72
N LYS A 182 28.60 -38.22 -15.71
CA LYS A 182 28.40 -39.43 -14.87
C LYS A 182 28.77 -40.77 -15.52
N GLY A 183 29.84 -40.83 -16.31
CA GLY A 183 30.26 -42.07 -16.98
C GLY A 183 29.34 -42.53 -18.12
N PHE A 184 28.30 -41.77 -18.46
CA PHE A 184 27.48 -41.98 -19.66
C PHE A 184 28.17 -41.51 -20.94
N LYS A 185 29.25 -40.73 -20.83
CA LYS A 185 30.04 -40.22 -21.95
C LYS A 185 30.46 -41.32 -22.94
N GLU A 186 30.99 -42.44 -22.45
CA GLU A 186 31.37 -43.57 -23.31
C GLU A 186 30.15 -44.18 -24.00
N GLN A 187 29.04 -44.36 -23.28
CA GLN A 187 27.80 -44.91 -23.82
C GLN A 187 27.18 -44.01 -24.90
N ILE A 188 27.25 -42.69 -24.74
CA ILE A 188 26.77 -41.73 -25.73
C ILE A 188 27.65 -41.77 -26.98
N TYR A 189 28.97 -41.85 -26.80
CA TYR A 189 29.90 -41.99 -27.91
C TYR A 189 29.68 -43.31 -28.67
N ASP A 190 29.40 -44.38 -27.94
CA ASP A 190 29.03 -45.67 -28.51
C ASP A 190 27.73 -45.58 -29.30
N VAL A 191 26.69 -44.90 -28.81
CA VAL A 191 25.46 -44.67 -29.59
C VAL A 191 25.76 -43.84 -30.85
N TYR A 192 26.49 -42.73 -30.71
CA TYR A 192 26.82 -41.82 -31.81
C TYR A 192 27.55 -42.51 -32.97
N ARG A 193 28.47 -43.44 -32.68
CA ARG A 193 29.22 -44.23 -33.69
C ARG A 193 28.34 -45.06 -34.62
N TYR A 194 27.13 -45.43 -34.21
CA TYR A 194 26.19 -46.21 -35.04
C TYR A 194 25.19 -45.32 -35.79
N LEU A 195 25.24 -44.00 -35.61
CA LEU A 195 24.38 -43.06 -36.32
C LEU A 195 24.97 -42.68 -37.69
N PRO A 196 24.15 -42.22 -38.65
CA PRO A 196 24.62 -41.72 -39.93
C PRO A 196 25.60 -40.54 -39.78
N PRO A 197 26.57 -40.36 -40.70
CA PRO A 197 27.64 -39.36 -40.57
C PRO A 197 27.16 -37.90 -40.63
N ALA A 198 25.99 -37.64 -41.22
CA ALA A 198 25.39 -36.31 -41.31
C ALA A 198 24.27 -36.08 -40.28
N THR A 199 24.30 -36.79 -39.15
CA THR A 199 23.31 -36.62 -38.08
C THR A 199 23.48 -35.28 -37.39
N GLN A 200 22.44 -34.46 -37.38
CA GLN A 200 22.39 -33.20 -36.64
C GLN A 200 22.40 -33.48 -35.13
N VAL A 201 23.21 -32.75 -34.37
CA VAL A 201 23.29 -32.88 -32.91
C VAL A 201 22.73 -31.64 -32.23
N CYS A 202 21.80 -31.85 -31.30
CA CYS A 202 21.22 -30.79 -30.47
C CYS A 202 21.49 -31.08 -29.00
N LEU A 203 22.21 -30.17 -28.33
CA LEU A 203 22.57 -30.27 -26.93
C LEU A 203 21.74 -29.27 -26.12
N ILE A 204 20.97 -29.78 -25.15
CA ILE A 204 20.05 -28.99 -24.35
C ILE A 204 20.39 -29.21 -22.87
N SER A 205 20.65 -28.13 -22.12
CA SER A 205 20.74 -28.22 -20.64
C SER A 205 20.38 -26.91 -19.95
N ALA A 206 20.12 -26.97 -18.64
CA ALA A 206 20.07 -25.78 -17.79
C ALA A 206 21.47 -25.22 -17.49
N THR A 207 22.44 -26.11 -17.32
CA THR A 207 23.81 -25.80 -16.93
C THR A 207 24.77 -26.36 -17.97
N LEU A 208 25.69 -25.53 -18.46
CA LEU A 208 26.73 -25.95 -19.39
C LEU A 208 28.11 -25.49 -18.87
N PRO A 209 28.77 -26.31 -18.03
CA PRO A 209 30.13 -26.06 -17.62
C PRO A 209 31.08 -25.97 -18.82
N HIS A 210 32.18 -25.21 -18.68
CA HIS A 210 33.15 -25.00 -19.77
C HIS A 210 33.74 -26.31 -20.31
N GLU A 211 34.04 -27.27 -19.42
CA GLU A 211 34.51 -28.61 -19.78
C GLU A 211 33.53 -29.38 -20.69
N ILE A 212 32.23 -29.12 -20.57
CA ILE A 212 31.21 -29.71 -21.43
C ILE A 212 31.21 -29.03 -22.80
N LEU A 213 31.34 -27.70 -22.84
CA LEU A 213 31.41 -26.93 -24.09
C LEU A 213 32.64 -27.33 -24.92
N GLU A 214 33.81 -27.50 -24.31
CA GLU A 214 35.01 -28.02 -25.00
C GLU A 214 34.78 -29.40 -25.63
N MET A 215 33.99 -30.24 -24.96
CA MET A 215 33.70 -31.59 -25.44
C MET A 215 32.82 -31.60 -26.69
N THR A 216 31.94 -30.61 -26.85
CA THR A 216 31.03 -30.50 -28.00
C THR A 216 31.75 -30.42 -29.34
N ASN A 217 32.96 -29.84 -29.36
CA ASN A 217 33.81 -29.73 -30.56
C ASN A 217 34.19 -31.09 -31.18
N LYS A 218 33.99 -32.21 -30.46
CA LYS A 218 34.36 -33.56 -30.93
C LYS A 218 33.27 -34.25 -31.75
N PHE A 219 32.02 -33.79 -31.67
CA PHE A 219 30.87 -34.44 -32.31
C PHE A 219 29.78 -33.48 -32.80
N MET A 220 30.06 -32.16 -32.80
CA MET A 220 29.22 -31.13 -33.40
C MET A 220 30.02 -30.35 -34.44
N THR A 221 29.39 -29.93 -35.52
CA THR A 221 30.00 -29.18 -36.63
C THR A 221 29.38 -27.78 -36.71
N ASP A 222 30.20 -26.74 -36.45
CA ASP A 222 29.78 -25.34 -36.44
C ASP A 222 28.43 -25.09 -35.72
N PRO A 223 28.35 -25.39 -34.40
CA PRO A 223 27.09 -25.33 -33.69
C PRO A 223 26.66 -23.89 -33.39
N ILE A 224 25.37 -23.61 -33.56
CA ILE A 224 24.73 -22.39 -33.08
C ILE A 224 24.64 -22.46 -31.55
N ARG A 225 25.18 -21.44 -30.87
CA ARG A 225 25.22 -21.37 -29.41
C ARG A 225 24.19 -20.35 -28.93
N ILE A 226 23.28 -20.79 -28.07
CA ILE A 226 22.28 -19.95 -27.41
C ILE A 226 22.53 -20.13 -25.91
N LEU A 227 23.33 -19.22 -25.34
CA LEU A 227 23.83 -19.32 -23.98
C LEU A 227 23.19 -18.24 -23.09
N VAL A 228 23.00 -18.56 -21.81
CA VAL A 228 22.51 -17.59 -20.82
C VAL A 228 23.67 -17.25 -19.89
N LYS A 229 23.88 -15.95 -19.63
CA LYS A 229 24.92 -15.50 -18.70
C LYS A 229 24.67 -16.10 -17.31
N ARG A 230 25.75 -16.38 -16.58
CA ARG A 230 25.67 -17.05 -15.27
C ARG A 230 24.85 -16.25 -14.25
N ASP A 231 24.96 -14.93 -14.27
CA ASP A 231 24.24 -14.03 -13.36
C ASP A 231 22.73 -13.97 -13.67
N GLU A 232 22.34 -14.37 -14.88
CA GLU A 232 20.95 -14.43 -15.37
C GLU A 232 20.37 -15.86 -15.28
N LEU A 233 21.11 -16.84 -14.75
CA LEU A 233 20.63 -18.23 -14.64
C LEU A 233 19.64 -18.45 -13.48
N THR A 234 19.54 -17.49 -12.56
CA THR A 234 18.69 -17.58 -11.38
C THR A 234 17.22 -17.38 -11.75
N LEU A 235 16.33 -18.11 -11.08
CA LEU A 235 14.90 -18.02 -11.32
C LEU A 235 14.34 -16.89 -10.44
N GLU A 236 14.14 -15.69 -10.99
CA GLU A 236 13.55 -14.54 -10.27
C GLU A 236 12.21 -14.86 -9.57
N GLY A 237 11.48 -15.86 -10.06
CA GLY A 237 10.24 -16.34 -9.46
C GLY A 237 10.42 -17.18 -8.18
N ILE A 238 11.62 -17.62 -7.84
CA ILE A 238 11.87 -18.50 -6.68
C ILE A 238 12.53 -17.72 -5.55
N LYS A 239 11.81 -17.55 -4.43
CA LYS A 239 12.38 -17.01 -3.20
C LYS A 239 13.19 -18.10 -2.49
N GLN A 240 14.43 -17.78 -2.14
CA GLN A 240 15.38 -18.73 -1.57
C GLN A 240 15.69 -18.34 -0.13
N PHE A 241 15.55 -19.30 0.78
CA PHE A 241 15.83 -19.13 2.19
C PHE A 241 16.78 -20.22 2.69
N PHE A 242 17.49 -19.93 3.78
CA PHE A 242 18.17 -20.96 4.56
C PHE A 242 17.75 -20.94 6.02
N VAL A 243 17.79 -22.11 6.64
CA VAL A 243 17.57 -22.35 8.07
C VAL A 243 18.88 -22.90 8.60
N ALA A 244 19.56 -22.10 9.41
CA ALA A 244 20.73 -22.55 10.14
C ALA A 244 20.29 -23.49 11.28
N VAL A 245 20.77 -24.73 11.23
CA VAL A 245 20.57 -25.76 12.27
C VAL A 245 21.94 -26.13 12.85
N GLU A 246 22.06 -26.23 14.17
CA GLU A 246 23.35 -26.62 14.77
C GLU A 246 23.58 -28.14 14.68
N ARG A 247 22.50 -28.93 14.73
CA ARG A 247 22.54 -30.38 14.74
C ARG A 247 21.68 -30.97 13.63
N GLU A 248 22.08 -32.15 13.15
CA GLU A 248 21.36 -32.88 12.10
C GLU A 248 19.93 -33.26 12.53
N GLU A 249 19.76 -33.61 13.79
CA GLU A 249 18.47 -34.02 14.37
C GLU A 249 17.43 -32.90 14.28
N TRP A 250 17.85 -31.65 14.46
CA TRP A 250 16.96 -30.48 14.46
C TRP A 250 16.38 -30.14 13.09
N LYS A 251 16.93 -30.72 12.01
CA LYS A 251 16.33 -30.61 10.69
C LYS A 251 14.94 -31.25 10.64
N PHE A 252 14.73 -32.35 11.36
CA PHE A 252 13.42 -33.01 11.40
C PHE A 252 12.38 -32.17 12.13
N ASP A 253 12.75 -31.60 13.28
CA ASP A 253 11.86 -30.72 14.04
C ASP A 253 11.47 -29.49 13.23
N THR A 254 12.46 -28.83 12.60
CA THR A 254 12.25 -27.69 11.71
C THR A 254 11.32 -28.05 10.55
N LEU A 255 11.48 -29.25 9.97
CA LEU A 255 10.63 -29.72 8.89
C LEU A 255 9.18 -29.82 9.34
N CYS A 256 8.92 -30.39 10.52
CA CYS A 256 7.57 -30.51 11.10
C CYS A 256 6.95 -29.12 11.32
N ASP A 257 7.70 -28.17 11.89
CA ASP A 257 7.20 -26.81 12.12
C ASP A 257 6.82 -26.07 10.83
N LEU A 258 7.61 -26.29 9.78
CA LEU A 258 7.33 -25.72 8.46
C LEU A 258 6.02 -26.27 7.89
N TYR A 259 5.72 -27.54 8.13
CA TYR A 259 4.44 -28.15 7.74
C TYR A 259 3.25 -27.60 8.54
N ASP A 260 3.42 -27.34 9.84
CA ASP A 260 2.35 -26.78 10.68
C ASP A 260 2.05 -25.31 10.34
N THR A 261 3.05 -24.57 9.86
CA THR A 261 2.95 -23.12 9.61
C THR A 261 2.53 -22.77 8.18
N LEU A 262 2.81 -23.63 7.19
CA LEU A 262 2.61 -23.31 5.77
C LEU A 262 1.45 -24.11 5.16
N THR A 263 0.51 -23.42 4.48
CA THR A 263 -0.49 -24.08 3.62
C THR A 263 0.17 -24.51 2.31
N ILE A 264 0.73 -25.72 2.29
CA ILE A 264 1.48 -26.26 1.15
C ILE A 264 0.53 -26.91 0.12
N THR A 265 0.70 -26.58 -1.17
CA THR A 265 0.01 -27.25 -2.28
C THR A 265 0.64 -28.63 -2.53
N GLN A 266 1.84 -28.64 -3.10
CA GLN A 266 2.74 -29.80 -3.14
C GLN A 266 4.19 -29.38 -2.87
N ALA A 267 4.91 -30.24 -2.16
CA ALA A 267 6.31 -30.03 -1.78
C ALA A 267 7.21 -31.21 -2.16
N VAL A 268 8.47 -30.90 -2.42
CA VAL A 268 9.51 -31.89 -2.71
C VAL A 268 10.66 -31.69 -1.73
N ILE A 269 11.06 -32.76 -1.06
CA ILE A 269 12.13 -32.78 -0.08
C ILE A 269 13.29 -33.59 -0.63
N PHE A 270 14.46 -32.96 -0.77
CA PHE A 270 15.67 -33.59 -1.28
C PHE A 270 16.63 -34.05 -0.18
N CYS A 271 17.03 -35.30 -0.24
CA CYS A 271 18.11 -35.88 0.58
C CYS A 271 19.24 -36.44 -0.31
N ASN A 272 20.48 -36.42 0.17
CA ASN A 272 21.62 -36.85 -0.66
C ASN A 272 21.76 -38.37 -0.77
N THR A 273 21.22 -39.14 0.19
CA THR A 273 21.36 -40.59 0.24
C THR A 273 20.02 -41.30 0.30
N LYS A 274 19.95 -42.51 -0.29
CA LYS A 274 18.75 -43.35 -0.34
C LYS A 274 18.29 -43.75 1.08
N ARG A 275 19.24 -44.19 1.91
CA ARG A 275 19.00 -44.54 3.32
C ARG A 275 18.31 -43.42 4.10
N LYS A 276 18.66 -42.17 3.81
CA LYS A 276 18.08 -41.01 4.49
C LYS A 276 16.69 -40.65 3.98
N VAL A 277 16.42 -40.89 2.69
CA VAL A 277 15.04 -40.82 2.16
C VAL A 277 14.16 -41.82 2.90
N ASP A 278 14.58 -43.07 3.05
CA ASP A 278 13.80 -44.10 3.75
C ASP A 278 13.58 -43.74 5.21
N TRP A 279 14.65 -43.35 5.91
CA TRP A 279 14.60 -42.92 7.31
C TRP A 279 13.66 -41.72 7.52
N LEU A 280 13.78 -40.67 6.70
CA LEU A 280 12.96 -39.48 6.83
C LEU A 280 11.48 -39.78 6.51
N THR A 281 11.24 -40.69 5.56
CA THR A 281 9.88 -41.12 5.20
C THR A 281 9.22 -41.86 6.35
N GLU A 282 9.92 -42.78 7.00
CA GLU A 282 9.43 -43.50 8.17
C GLU A 282 9.15 -42.53 9.32
N LYS A 283 10.10 -41.62 9.62
CA LYS A 283 9.94 -40.60 10.67
C LYS A 283 8.77 -39.65 10.44
N MET A 284 8.57 -39.19 9.21
CA MET A 284 7.44 -38.34 8.84
C MET A 284 6.10 -39.10 8.95
N ARG A 285 6.06 -40.39 8.63
CA ARG A 285 4.86 -41.23 8.78
C ARG A 285 4.53 -41.50 10.25
N GLU A 286 5.54 -41.75 11.09
CA GLU A 286 5.38 -41.85 12.56
C GLU A 286 4.75 -40.56 13.14
N ALA A 287 5.12 -39.40 12.58
CA ALA A 287 4.57 -38.10 12.95
C ALA A 287 3.21 -37.78 12.28
N ASN A 288 2.51 -38.77 11.71
CA ASN A 288 1.20 -38.66 11.04
C ASN A 288 1.15 -37.80 9.77
N PHE A 289 2.28 -37.59 9.08
CA PHE A 289 2.27 -36.92 7.78
C PHE A 289 2.13 -37.90 6.62
N THR A 290 1.26 -37.55 5.66
CA THR A 290 1.08 -38.31 4.41
C THR A 290 2.21 -37.97 3.43
N VAL A 291 3.25 -38.81 3.40
CA VAL A 291 4.42 -38.62 2.52
C VAL A 291 4.64 -39.81 1.58
N SER A 292 5.01 -39.49 0.34
CA SER A 292 5.54 -40.44 -0.64
C SER A 292 7.04 -40.32 -0.73
N SER A 293 7.74 -41.40 -1.09
CA SER A 293 9.18 -41.38 -1.25
C SER A 293 9.63 -42.08 -2.52
N MET A 294 10.72 -41.61 -3.13
CA MET A 294 11.28 -42.22 -4.33
C MET A 294 12.80 -42.17 -4.37
N HIS A 295 13.44 -43.30 -4.69
CA HIS A 295 14.89 -43.35 -4.87
C HIS A 295 15.33 -44.44 -5.87
N GLY A 296 16.63 -44.45 -6.19
CA GLY A 296 17.24 -45.24 -7.25
C GLY A 296 17.29 -46.77 -7.07
N ASP A 297 16.87 -47.33 -5.94
CA ASP A 297 16.82 -48.80 -5.72
C ASP A 297 15.40 -49.39 -5.81
N MET A 298 14.37 -48.55 -5.87
CA MET A 298 12.99 -49.02 -5.99
C MET A 298 12.73 -49.64 -7.36
N VAL A 299 11.81 -50.61 -7.41
CA VAL A 299 11.42 -51.27 -8.66
C VAL A 299 10.67 -50.27 -9.57
N GLN A 300 10.85 -50.38 -10.88
CA GLN A 300 10.29 -49.39 -11.84
C GLN A 300 8.77 -49.22 -11.69
N LYS A 301 8.04 -50.32 -11.48
CA LYS A 301 6.58 -50.31 -11.30
C LYS A 301 6.13 -49.47 -10.10
N GLU A 302 6.89 -49.49 -9.01
CA GLU A 302 6.61 -48.69 -7.81
C GLU A 302 6.86 -47.20 -8.06
N ARG A 303 7.97 -46.86 -8.74
CA ARG A 303 8.29 -45.48 -9.11
C ARG A 303 7.21 -44.86 -10.00
N GLU A 304 6.72 -45.62 -10.97
CA GLU A 304 5.64 -45.18 -11.85
C GLU A 304 4.33 -44.94 -11.08
N ALA A 305 4.02 -45.80 -10.09
CA ALA A 305 2.86 -45.62 -9.22
C ALA A 305 2.98 -44.37 -8.36
N ILE A 306 4.11 -44.17 -7.67
CA ILE A 306 4.39 -42.97 -6.86
C ILE A 306 4.33 -41.70 -7.69
N MET A 307 4.91 -41.73 -8.90
CA MET A 307 4.85 -40.59 -9.82
C MET A 307 3.43 -40.28 -10.27
N LYS A 308 2.59 -41.30 -10.47
CA LYS A 308 1.18 -41.11 -10.81
C LYS A 308 0.41 -40.48 -9.65
N GLU A 309 0.61 -40.96 -8.43
CA GLU A 309 -0.02 -40.44 -7.21
C GLU A 309 0.41 -39.01 -6.89
N PHE A 310 1.69 -38.70 -7.04
CA PHE A 310 2.19 -37.35 -6.83
C PHE A 310 1.68 -36.40 -7.92
N ARG A 311 1.65 -36.81 -9.20
CA ARG A 311 1.11 -35.96 -10.28
C ARG A 311 -0.40 -35.71 -10.16
N SER A 312 -1.16 -36.67 -9.64
CA SER A 312 -2.60 -36.51 -9.43
C SER A 312 -2.94 -35.69 -8.18
N GLY A 313 -1.94 -35.32 -7.37
CA GLY A 313 -2.15 -34.62 -6.10
C GLY A 313 -2.64 -35.52 -4.95
N ALA A 314 -2.68 -36.85 -5.15
CA ALA A 314 -3.07 -37.79 -4.10
C ALA A 314 -2.05 -37.80 -2.96
N SER A 315 -0.77 -37.63 -3.30
CA SER A 315 0.28 -37.28 -2.36
C SER A 315 0.70 -35.82 -2.52
N ARG A 316 0.78 -35.09 -1.41
CA ARG A 316 1.22 -33.69 -1.39
C ARG A 316 2.72 -33.53 -1.16
N VAL A 317 3.40 -34.56 -0.67
CA VAL A 317 4.81 -34.49 -0.28
C VAL A 317 5.58 -35.63 -0.89
N LEU A 318 6.64 -35.31 -1.63
CA LEU A 318 7.58 -36.27 -2.20
C LEU A 318 8.97 -36.12 -1.57
N ILE A 319 9.44 -37.14 -0.88
CA ILE A 319 10.82 -37.24 -0.36
C ILE A 319 11.67 -38.02 -1.37
N THR A 320 12.74 -37.45 -1.88
CA THR A 320 13.49 -38.06 -2.98
C THR A 320 14.98 -37.73 -2.95
N THR A 321 15.77 -38.53 -3.66
CA THR A 321 17.15 -38.19 -4.01
C THR A 321 17.21 -37.39 -5.32
N ASP A 322 18.43 -37.06 -5.76
CA ASP A 322 18.71 -36.36 -7.03
C ASP A 322 18.23 -37.08 -8.30
N VAL A 323 17.72 -38.32 -8.18
CA VAL A 323 16.99 -38.98 -9.28
C VAL A 323 15.84 -38.11 -9.79
N TRP A 324 15.27 -37.27 -8.92
CA TRP A 324 14.16 -36.37 -9.25
C TRP A 324 14.56 -34.92 -9.49
N ALA A 325 15.84 -34.57 -9.33
CA ALA A 325 16.28 -33.17 -9.43
C ALA A 325 16.15 -32.60 -10.85
N ARG A 326 16.24 -33.44 -11.89
CA ARG A 326 16.35 -33.00 -13.30
C ARG A 326 15.16 -33.40 -14.17
N GLY A 327 14.80 -32.57 -15.14
CA GLY A 327 13.81 -32.86 -16.19
C GLY A 327 12.34 -33.08 -15.80
N ILE A 328 12.03 -33.66 -14.64
CA ILE A 328 10.66 -34.06 -14.24
C ILE A 328 9.71 -32.90 -13.96
N ASP A 329 8.60 -32.85 -14.69
CA ASP A 329 7.58 -31.80 -14.64
C ASP A 329 6.39 -32.14 -13.77
N VAL A 330 6.18 -31.32 -12.73
CA VAL A 330 4.97 -31.26 -11.89
C VAL A 330 4.68 -29.79 -11.58
N GLN A 331 3.70 -29.22 -12.28
CA GLN A 331 3.44 -27.78 -12.22
C GLN A 331 2.92 -27.30 -10.86
N GLN A 332 2.32 -28.19 -10.07
CA GLN A 332 1.70 -27.91 -8.77
C GLN A 332 2.71 -27.83 -7.61
N VAL A 333 4.01 -28.07 -7.86
CA VAL A 333 5.04 -27.94 -6.82
C VAL A 333 5.37 -26.48 -6.57
N SER A 334 5.01 -25.98 -5.39
CA SER A 334 5.27 -24.60 -4.97
C SER A 334 6.45 -24.48 -4.00
N LEU A 335 6.81 -25.57 -3.31
CA LEU A 335 7.85 -25.58 -2.27
C LEU A 335 8.89 -26.67 -2.52
N VAL A 336 10.16 -26.30 -2.45
CA VAL A 336 11.29 -27.24 -2.45
C VAL A 336 12.05 -27.10 -1.13
N ILE A 337 12.30 -28.22 -0.46
CA ILE A 337 13.12 -28.26 0.74
C ILE A 337 14.38 -29.06 0.44
N ASN A 338 15.53 -28.40 0.49
CA ASN A 338 16.82 -29.07 0.51
C ASN A 338 17.12 -29.48 1.95
N TYR A 339 16.67 -30.68 2.34
CA TYR A 339 16.96 -31.25 3.65
C TYR A 339 18.47 -31.46 3.82
N ASP A 340 19.12 -31.89 2.73
CA ASP A 340 20.57 -31.85 2.57
C ASP A 340 20.93 -30.89 1.44
N LEU A 341 21.95 -30.05 1.64
CA LEU A 341 22.51 -29.28 0.54
C LEU A 341 23.06 -30.23 -0.54
N PRO A 342 22.89 -29.88 -1.83
CA PRO A 342 23.43 -30.68 -2.92
C PRO A 342 24.96 -30.70 -2.88
N ASN A 343 25.55 -31.83 -3.25
CA ASN A 343 27.01 -32.00 -3.28
C ASN A 343 27.71 -31.17 -4.36
N ASN A 344 26.96 -30.64 -5.33
CA ASN A 344 27.50 -29.85 -6.42
C ASN A 344 26.58 -28.64 -6.71
N ARG A 345 27.16 -27.56 -7.21
CA ARG A 345 26.50 -26.26 -7.42
C ARG A 345 25.41 -26.36 -8.49
N GLU A 346 25.66 -27.08 -9.59
CA GLU A 346 24.67 -27.23 -10.67
C GLU A 346 23.39 -27.93 -10.20
N LEU A 347 23.51 -28.92 -9.31
CA LEU A 347 22.37 -29.64 -8.74
C LEU A 347 21.44 -28.72 -7.94
N TYR A 348 21.95 -27.64 -7.36
CA TYR A 348 21.16 -26.68 -6.62
C TYR A 348 20.05 -26.06 -7.48
N ILE A 349 20.41 -25.52 -8.65
CA ILE A 349 19.44 -24.92 -9.59
C ILE A 349 18.42 -25.95 -10.06
N HIS A 350 18.83 -27.19 -10.32
CA HIS A 350 17.92 -28.25 -10.74
C HIS A 350 16.88 -28.58 -9.67
N ARG A 351 17.33 -28.74 -8.41
CA ARG A 351 16.45 -29.00 -7.26
C ARG A 351 15.45 -27.87 -7.04
N ILE A 352 15.91 -26.62 -6.90
CA ILE A 352 15.00 -25.51 -6.61
C ILE A 352 14.07 -25.22 -7.80
N GLY A 353 14.56 -25.39 -9.03
CA GLY A 353 13.82 -25.25 -10.28
C GLY A 353 12.80 -26.35 -10.55
N ARG A 354 12.53 -27.22 -9.56
CA ARG A 354 11.31 -28.04 -9.50
C ARG A 354 10.08 -27.23 -9.12
N SER A 355 10.27 -26.18 -8.31
CA SER A 355 9.28 -25.14 -8.08
C SER A 355 9.42 -24.03 -9.12
N GLY A 356 8.45 -23.12 -9.17
CA GLY A 356 8.53 -21.90 -9.98
C GLY A 356 8.58 -22.11 -11.50
N ARG A 357 7.97 -23.21 -11.99
CA ARG A 357 7.94 -23.55 -13.42
C ARG A 357 7.07 -22.56 -14.21
N PHE A 358 7.47 -22.26 -15.45
CA PHE A 358 6.78 -21.32 -16.35
C PHE A 358 6.48 -19.94 -15.71
N GLY A 359 7.40 -19.43 -14.88
CA GLY A 359 7.26 -18.13 -14.24
C GLY A 359 6.33 -18.11 -13.02
N ARG A 360 5.87 -19.27 -12.54
CA ARG A 360 5.18 -19.36 -11.25
C ARG A 360 6.11 -18.94 -10.11
N LYS A 361 5.52 -18.46 -9.02
CA LYS A 361 6.28 -18.19 -7.80
C LYS A 361 6.58 -19.50 -7.08
N GLY A 362 7.83 -19.69 -6.68
CA GLY A 362 8.29 -20.84 -5.91
C GLY A 362 9.01 -20.40 -4.63
N VAL A 363 9.12 -21.31 -3.68
CA VAL A 363 9.94 -21.13 -2.48
C VAL A 363 10.92 -22.29 -2.37
N ALA A 364 12.17 -21.98 -2.11
CA ALA A 364 13.21 -22.95 -1.79
C ALA A 364 13.74 -22.71 -0.38
N ILE A 365 13.73 -23.74 0.47
CA ILE A 365 14.25 -23.68 1.85
C ILE A 365 15.42 -24.64 1.99
N ASN A 366 16.55 -24.13 2.44
CA ASN A 366 17.80 -24.87 2.59
C ASN A 366 18.11 -25.12 4.06
N PHE A 367 18.24 -26.39 4.47
CA PHE A 367 18.69 -26.72 5.82
C PHE A 367 20.21 -26.82 5.83
N VAL A 368 20.84 -25.90 6.58
CA VAL A 368 22.30 -25.78 6.60
C VAL A 368 22.84 -25.97 8.01
N LYS A 369 23.80 -26.88 8.15
CA LYS A 369 24.62 -26.97 9.36
C LYS A 369 25.73 -25.93 9.35
N SER A 370 26.39 -25.73 10.49
CA SER A 370 27.51 -24.78 10.60
C SER A 370 28.60 -24.99 9.54
N ASP A 371 28.89 -26.25 9.19
CA ASP A 371 29.89 -26.59 8.17
C ASP A 371 29.38 -26.35 6.73
N ASP A 372 28.07 -26.43 6.53
CA ASP A 372 27.41 -26.32 5.22
C ASP A 372 27.27 -24.85 4.77
N ILE A 373 27.42 -23.88 5.70
CA ILE A 373 27.29 -22.44 5.41
C ILE A 373 28.26 -22.00 4.32
N ARG A 374 29.49 -22.54 4.30
CA ARG A 374 30.48 -22.22 3.26
C ARG A 374 30.00 -22.64 1.88
N ILE A 375 29.45 -23.85 1.78
CA ILE A 375 28.89 -24.40 0.54
C ILE A 375 27.70 -23.54 0.07
N LEU A 376 26.85 -23.09 0.99
CA LEU A 376 25.74 -22.20 0.65
C LEU A 376 26.22 -20.84 0.12
N ARG A 377 27.21 -20.21 0.77
CA ARG A 377 27.78 -18.93 0.32
C ARG A 377 28.49 -19.05 -1.02
N ASP A 378 29.18 -20.16 -1.26
CA ASP A 378 29.76 -20.47 -2.57
C ASP A 378 28.69 -20.55 -3.68
N ILE A 379 27.54 -21.18 -3.39
CA ILE A 379 26.41 -21.26 -4.34
C ILE A 379 25.83 -19.86 -4.58
N GLU A 380 25.64 -19.08 -3.51
CA GLU A 380 25.11 -17.71 -3.55
C GLU A 380 25.98 -16.80 -4.43
N GLN A 381 27.30 -16.82 -4.20
CA GLN A 381 28.28 -16.04 -4.95
C GLN A 381 28.38 -16.51 -6.41
N TYR A 382 28.39 -17.82 -6.65
CA TYR A 382 28.57 -18.36 -8.01
C TYR A 382 27.40 -18.01 -8.95
N TYR A 383 26.17 -17.96 -8.44
CA TYR A 383 24.98 -17.63 -9.22
C TYR A 383 24.53 -16.17 -9.08
N ALA A 384 25.29 -15.33 -8.37
CA ALA A 384 24.92 -13.95 -8.05
C ALA A 384 23.46 -13.83 -7.53
N THR A 385 23.07 -14.78 -6.67
CA THR A 385 21.71 -14.83 -6.09
C THR A 385 21.73 -14.38 -4.63
N GLN A 386 20.56 -14.20 -4.03
CA GLN A 386 20.42 -13.88 -2.61
C GLN A 386 19.67 -15.02 -1.91
N ILE A 387 20.28 -15.59 -0.88
CA ILE A 387 19.67 -16.64 -0.05
C ILE A 387 19.53 -16.09 1.38
N ASP A 388 18.33 -15.63 1.71
CA ASP A 388 18.07 -14.96 2.98
C ASP A 388 17.94 -15.96 4.14
N GLU A 389 18.37 -15.57 5.34
CA GLU A 389 18.08 -16.35 6.53
C GLU A 389 16.58 -16.32 6.81
N MET A 390 15.99 -17.48 7.04
CA MET A 390 14.56 -17.56 7.32
C MET A 390 14.28 -16.87 8.67
N PRO A 391 13.41 -15.85 8.72
CA PRO A 391 13.24 -14.97 9.89
C PRO A 391 12.66 -15.66 11.14
N MET A 392 12.39 -16.97 11.09
CA MET A 392 11.68 -17.70 12.15
C MET A 392 12.58 -18.39 13.19
N ASN A 393 13.89 -18.50 12.97
CA ASN A 393 14.76 -19.31 13.83
C ASN A 393 15.22 -18.63 15.13
N GLY A 394 15.13 -17.30 15.23
CA GLY A 394 15.77 -16.64 16.35
C GLY A 394 15.15 -16.97 17.72
N LEU A 395 13.84 -17.27 17.79
CA LEU A 395 13.17 -17.70 19.03
C LEU A 395 13.60 -19.09 19.53
N ARG A 396 14.14 -19.96 18.67
CA ARG A 396 14.56 -21.33 19.03
C ARG A 396 16.06 -21.49 19.21
N SER A 397 16.84 -20.40 19.09
CA SER A 397 18.28 -20.44 19.38
C SER A 397 18.53 -20.70 20.87
N ILE A 398 19.53 -21.52 21.20
CA ILE A 398 20.00 -21.70 22.60
C ILE A 398 20.63 -20.40 23.13
N LYS A 399 21.10 -19.53 22.24
CA LYS A 399 21.71 -18.26 22.61
C LYS A 399 20.62 -17.26 22.97
N LEU A 400 20.54 -16.92 24.26
CA LEU A 400 19.62 -15.90 24.78
C LEU A 400 19.66 -14.59 23.98
N GLY A 401 20.85 -14.18 23.50
CA GLY A 401 21.00 -12.98 22.68
C GLY A 401 20.22 -13.03 21.36
N VAL A 402 20.17 -14.19 20.70
CA VAL A 402 19.45 -14.39 19.43
C VAL A 402 17.94 -14.50 19.65
N GLN A 403 17.52 -15.10 20.76
CA GLN A 403 16.12 -15.12 21.18
C GLN A 403 15.62 -13.70 21.48
N CYS A 404 16.36 -12.94 22.28
CA CYS A 404 16.05 -11.54 22.57
C CYS A 404 16.03 -10.69 21.29
N GLU A 405 16.98 -10.89 20.37
CA GLU A 405 17.01 -10.18 19.09
C GLU A 405 15.76 -10.50 18.24
N ALA A 406 15.32 -11.77 18.21
CA ALA A 406 14.10 -12.16 17.51
C ALA A 406 12.84 -11.56 18.15
N VAL A 407 12.73 -11.61 19.49
CA VAL A 407 11.64 -10.97 20.25
C VAL A 407 11.54 -9.48 19.91
N VAL A 408 12.67 -8.77 19.92
CA VAL A 408 12.74 -7.33 19.62
C VAL A 408 12.47 -7.02 18.14
N LYS A 409 12.65 -7.98 17.22
CA LYS A 409 12.35 -7.82 15.80
C LYS A 409 10.86 -8.03 15.46
N PHE A 410 10.07 -8.73 16.29
CA PHE A 410 8.63 -8.95 16.00
C PHE A 410 7.82 -7.67 15.82
N PRO A 411 7.98 -6.60 16.63
CA PRO A 411 7.28 -5.33 16.40
C PRO A 411 7.48 -4.79 14.97
N ARG A 412 8.73 -4.78 14.48
CA ARG A 412 9.05 -4.36 13.10
C ARG A 412 8.45 -5.29 12.05
N LEU A 413 8.38 -6.59 12.34
CA LEU A 413 7.72 -7.56 11.46
C LEU A 413 6.21 -7.31 11.39
N PHE A 414 5.57 -7.01 12.52
CA PHE A 414 4.13 -6.71 12.60
C PHE A 414 3.77 -5.38 11.94
N GLU A 415 4.61 -4.35 12.10
CA GLU A 415 4.47 -3.09 11.38
C GLU A 415 4.55 -3.29 9.86
N ARG A 416 5.45 -4.17 9.40
CA ARG A 416 5.64 -4.45 7.97
C ARG A 416 4.59 -5.40 7.37
N TYR A 417 4.09 -6.35 8.16
CA TYR A 417 3.17 -7.40 7.73
C TYR A 417 2.03 -7.56 8.74
N PRO A 418 1.02 -6.69 8.73
CA PRO A 418 -0.01 -6.67 9.76
C PRO A 418 -1.13 -7.68 9.47
N PHE A 419 -0.78 -8.86 8.95
CA PHE A 419 -1.73 -9.92 8.62
C PHE A 419 -2.10 -10.72 9.87
N PRO A 420 -3.40 -10.94 10.17
CA PRO A 420 -3.83 -11.63 11.39
C PRO A 420 -3.22 -13.02 11.57
N ILE A 421 -3.04 -13.77 10.48
CA ILE A 421 -2.48 -15.13 10.51
C ILE A 421 -1.02 -15.11 10.99
N LEU A 422 -0.22 -14.19 10.43
CA LEU A 422 1.18 -14.04 10.81
C LEU A 422 1.30 -13.59 12.27
N ILE A 423 0.53 -12.55 12.65
CA ILE A 423 0.51 -12.02 14.02
C ILE A 423 0.11 -13.12 15.00
N ASN A 424 -0.97 -13.87 14.72
CA ASN A 424 -1.43 -14.96 15.59
C ASN A 424 -0.37 -16.06 15.72
N SER A 425 0.23 -16.49 14.61
CA SER A 425 1.30 -17.50 14.64
C SER A 425 2.52 -17.05 15.47
N ALA A 426 2.86 -15.76 15.43
CA ALA A 426 3.96 -15.20 16.21
C ALA A 426 3.61 -15.10 17.70
N PHE A 427 2.39 -14.67 18.05
CA PHE A 427 1.94 -14.62 19.44
C PHE A 427 1.85 -16.01 20.09
N LEU A 428 1.42 -17.03 19.34
CA LEU A 428 1.45 -18.42 19.83
C LEU A 428 2.89 -18.85 20.18
N LYS A 429 3.87 -18.53 19.33
CA LYS A 429 5.29 -18.84 19.59
C LYS A 429 5.87 -18.03 20.75
N LEU A 430 5.49 -16.76 20.90
CA LEU A 430 5.91 -15.93 22.04
C LEU A 430 5.33 -16.49 23.36
N ALA A 431 4.09 -16.97 23.35
CA ALA A 431 3.46 -17.55 24.53
C ALA A 431 4.22 -18.79 25.06
N ASP A 432 4.82 -19.59 24.17
CA ASP A 432 5.62 -20.75 24.56
C ASP A 432 6.96 -20.36 25.22
N VAL A 433 7.57 -19.24 24.81
CA VAL A 433 8.86 -18.76 25.34
C VAL A 433 8.73 -18.20 26.77
N PHE A 434 7.61 -17.56 27.09
CA PHE A 434 7.46 -16.79 28.34
C PHE A 434 6.78 -17.53 29.50
N ARG A 435 6.71 -18.86 29.46
CA ARG A 435 5.97 -19.70 30.43
C ARG A 435 6.52 -19.76 31.87
N VAL A 436 7.53 -18.98 32.25
CA VAL A 436 8.47 -19.39 33.32
C VAL A 436 8.44 -18.54 34.63
N ALA A 437 7.63 -17.49 34.77
CA ALA A 437 7.55 -16.74 36.05
C ALA A 437 6.18 -16.11 36.33
N ASP A 438 5.71 -16.19 37.58
CA ASP A 438 4.38 -15.69 37.99
C ASP A 438 4.26 -14.16 37.88
N ALA A 439 5.29 -13.39 38.24
CA ALA A 439 5.30 -11.93 38.02
C ALA A 439 5.25 -11.54 36.52
N PHE A 440 5.94 -12.31 35.67
CA PHE A 440 5.89 -12.10 34.21
C PHE A 440 4.52 -12.48 33.63
N LYS A 441 3.92 -13.54 34.17
CA LYS A 441 2.57 -13.98 33.83
C LYS A 441 1.54 -12.92 34.20
N GLU A 442 1.58 -12.33 35.39
CA GLU A 442 0.65 -11.26 35.80
C GLU A 442 0.82 -10.00 34.91
N GLY A 443 2.05 -9.56 34.67
CA GLY A 443 2.33 -8.44 33.75
C GLY A 443 1.85 -8.70 32.30
N THR A 444 2.00 -9.93 31.83
CA THR A 444 1.49 -10.35 30.52
C THR A 444 -0.03 -10.36 30.49
N LEU A 445 -0.69 -10.94 31.50
CA LEU A 445 -2.15 -10.97 31.65
C LEU A 445 -2.73 -9.55 31.63
N GLY A 446 -2.11 -8.61 32.35
CA GLY A 446 -2.49 -7.19 32.31
C GLY A 446 -2.40 -6.59 30.90
N SER A 447 -1.35 -6.92 30.16
CA SER A 447 -1.13 -6.42 28.79
C SER A 447 -2.17 -6.94 27.79
N ILE A 448 -2.68 -8.16 28.00
CA ILE A 448 -3.72 -8.79 27.16
C ILE A 448 -5.14 -8.65 27.70
N ALA A 449 -5.35 -7.86 28.77
CA ALA A 449 -6.65 -7.71 29.42
C ALA A 449 -7.76 -7.18 28.48
N SER A 450 -7.40 -6.46 27.41
CA SER A 450 -8.35 -6.05 26.37
C SER A 450 -8.90 -7.21 25.52
N ILE A 451 -8.18 -8.34 25.46
CA ILE A 451 -8.55 -9.52 24.67
C ILE A 451 -9.26 -10.56 25.54
N ILE A 452 -8.79 -10.75 26.78
CA ILE A 452 -9.26 -11.81 27.68
C ILE A 452 -10.02 -11.29 28.90
N SER A 453 -10.71 -10.15 28.77
CA SER A 453 -11.32 -9.43 29.89
C SER A 453 -12.23 -10.29 30.78
N GLU A 454 -12.90 -11.31 30.24
CA GLU A 454 -13.87 -12.15 30.96
C GLU A 454 -13.32 -13.52 31.45
N ARG A 455 -12.01 -13.77 31.34
CA ARG A 455 -11.41 -15.05 31.79
C ARG A 455 -11.32 -15.11 33.32
N LYS A 456 -12.25 -15.85 33.95
CA LYS A 456 -12.28 -16.07 35.42
C LYS A 456 -10.96 -16.58 36.01
N ASN A 457 -10.26 -17.49 35.32
CA ASN A 457 -8.98 -18.02 35.82
C ASN A 457 -7.91 -16.93 35.92
N ALA A 458 -7.89 -15.98 34.97
CA ALA A 458 -7.00 -14.83 35.03
C ALA A 458 -7.39 -13.90 36.18
N HIS A 459 -8.70 -13.66 36.37
CA HIS A 459 -9.19 -12.87 37.52
C HIS A 459 -8.75 -13.46 38.85
N HIS A 460 -8.89 -14.77 39.04
CA HIS A 460 -8.44 -15.44 40.26
C HIS A 460 -6.92 -15.37 40.45
N SER A 461 -6.14 -15.50 39.38
CA SER A 461 -4.67 -15.35 39.42
C SER A 461 -4.28 -13.95 39.91
N VAL A 462 -4.81 -12.90 39.28
CA VAL A 462 -4.53 -11.49 39.64
C VAL A 462 -4.93 -11.21 41.09
N VAL A 463 -6.10 -11.68 41.52
CA VAL A 463 -6.58 -11.49 42.91
C VAL A 463 -5.64 -12.16 43.91
N ASN A 464 -5.16 -13.37 43.62
CA ASN A 464 -4.24 -14.09 44.50
C ASN A 464 -2.84 -13.46 44.50
N GLY A 465 -2.36 -12.96 43.36
CA GLY A 465 -1.06 -12.29 43.24
C GLY A 465 -0.95 -11.03 44.10
N LEU A 466 -2.06 -10.36 44.39
CA LEU A 466 -2.09 -9.22 45.32
C LEU A 466 -1.78 -9.59 46.78
N ASP A 467 -1.98 -10.86 47.16
CA ASP A 467 -1.66 -11.37 48.51
C ASP A 467 -0.27 -12.02 48.56
N SER A 468 0.51 -11.95 47.48
CA SER A 468 1.83 -12.58 47.42
C SER A 468 2.82 -11.92 48.39
N HIS A 469 3.77 -12.72 48.87
CA HIS A 469 4.89 -12.25 49.68
C HIS A 469 6.05 -11.68 48.81
N ASP A 470 6.01 -11.87 47.49
CA ASP A 470 6.99 -11.30 46.57
C ASP A 470 6.54 -9.91 46.10
N ALA A 471 7.32 -8.88 46.43
CA ALA A 471 7.03 -7.50 46.05
C ALA A 471 6.91 -7.30 44.52
N VAL A 472 7.68 -8.05 43.72
CA VAL A 472 7.65 -7.93 42.25
C VAL A 472 6.37 -8.53 41.67
N GLU A 473 5.89 -9.63 42.26
CA GLU A 473 4.62 -10.25 41.88
C GLU A 473 3.43 -9.36 42.26
N VAL A 474 3.45 -8.75 43.46
CA VAL A 474 2.43 -7.79 43.89
C VAL A 474 2.38 -6.59 42.95
N ASP A 475 3.52 -6.01 42.57
CA ASP A 475 3.57 -4.90 41.60
C ASP A 475 2.98 -5.28 40.23
N ALA A 476 3.29 -6.49 39.75
CA ALA A 476 2.73 -7.02 38.50
C ALA A 476 1.22 -7.27 38.59
N ALA A 477 0.75 -7.78 39.72
CA ALA A 477 -0.68 -8.00 40.00
C ALA A 477 -1.45 -6.68 40.12
N ILE A 478 -0.85 -5.63 40.71
CA ILE A 478 -1.42 -4.27 40.74
C ILE A 478 -1.59 -3.72 39.32
N TYR A 479 -0.57 -3.88 38.47
CA TYR A 479 -0.65 -3.48 37.06
C TYR A 479 -1.77 -4.25 36.33
N ALA A 480 -1.82 -5.58 36.49
CA ALA A 480 -2.86 -6.40 35.89
C ALA A 480 -4.25 -6.01 36.39
N ALA A 481 -4.40 -5.75 37.69
CA ALA A 481 -5.64 -5.31 38.30
C ALA A 481 -6.12 -3.96 37.73
N ASP A 482 -5.24 -2.97 37.51
CA ASP A 482 -5.59 -1.71 36.82
C ASP A 482 -6.13 -1.98 35.41
N LYS A 483 -5.47 -2.85 34.64
CA LYS A 483 -5.86 -3.16 33.26
C LYS A 483 -7.17 -3.95 33.17
N PHE A 484 -7.34 -5.01 33.97
CA PHE A 484 -8.57 -5.80 34.00
C PHE A 484 -9.75 -4.99 34.52
N SER A 485 -9.55 -4.15 35.55
CA SER A 485 -10.62 -3.27 36.06
C SER A 485 -11.10 -2.30 34.98
N GLY A 486 -10.22 -1.81 34.12
CA GLY A 486 -10.59 -0.94 32.99
C GLY A 486 -11.40 -1.64 31.89
N LYS A 487 -11.43 -2.98 31.84
CA LYS A 487 -12.04 -3.74 30.74
C LYS A 487 -13.18 -4.66 31.15
N SER A 488 -13.17 -5.18 32.38
CA SER A 488 -14.20 -6.09 32.89
C SER A 488 -14.95 -5.51 34.07
N LYS A 489 -16.26 -5.38 33.91
CA LYS A 489 -17.18 -4.93 34.97
C LYS A 489 -17.20 -5.88 36.17
N VAL A 490 -17.23 -7.19 35.91
CA VAL A 490 -17.31 -8.21 36.97
C VAL A 490 -16.06 -8.18 37.84
N PHE A 491 -14.89 -8.08 37.20
CA PHE A 491 -13.63 -7.96 37.93
C PHE A 491 -13.57 -6.67 38.76
N ALA A 492 -13.94 -5.53 38.16
CA ALA A 492 -13.96 -4.23 38.84
C ALA A 492 -14.82 -4.23 40.12
N ALA A 493 -16.04 -4.78 40.04
CA ALA A 493 -16.93 -4.87 41.19
C ALA A 493 -16.35 -5.72 42.34
N ASN A 494 -15.73 -6.86 42.01
CA ASN A 494 -15.16 -7.78 43.00
C ASN A 494 -13.88 -7.21 43.62
N ILE A 495 -12.97 -6.68 42.81
CA ILE A 495 -11.66 -6.19 43.27
C ILE A 495 -11.78 -4.91 44.09
N CYS A 496 -12.80 -4.07 43.85
CA CYS A 496 -13.02 -2.82 44.56
C CYS A 496 -13.07 -3.00 46.09
N SER A 497 -13.76 -4.05 46.58
CA SER A 497 -13.85 -4.33 48.01
C SER A 497 -12.50 -4.75 48.60
N LYS A 498 -11.80 -5.64 47.90
CA LYS A 498 -10.48 -6.12 48.33
C LYS A 498 -9.44 -5.00 48.39
N ILE A 499 -9.42 -4.13 47.38
CA ILE A 499 -8.51 -2.97 47.35
C ILE A 499 -8.80 -2.04 48.53
N ALA A 500 -10.08 -1.82 48.87
CA ALA A 500 -10.45 -0.99 50.02
C ALA A 500 -9.89 -1.58 51.33
N GLU A 501 -10.07 -2.89 51.54
CA GLU A 501 -9.53 -3.62 52.71
C GLU A 501 -8.00 -3.51 52.79
N MET A 502 -7.29 -3.71 51.67
CA MET A 502 -5.83 -3.59 51.63
C MET A 502 -5.31 -2.16 51.90
N ILE A 503 -6.05 -1.13 51.48
CA ILE A 503 -5.67 0.27 51.74
C ILE A 503 -5.93 0.64 53.21
N GLU A 504 -7.02 0.15 53.81
CA GLU A 504 -7.35 0.41 55.21
C GLU A 504 -6.46 -0.39 56.18
N ASP A 505 -5.97 -1.56 55.77
CA ASP A 505 -5.08 -2.39 56.58
C ASP A 505 -3.79 -1.64 56.95
N ILE A 506 -3.48 -1.66 58.25
CA ILE A 506 -2.30 -1.02 58.84
C ILE A 506 -1.03 -1.75 58.41
N ALA A 507 -1.11 -3.05 58.13
CA ALA A 507 0.04 -3.86 57.72
C ALA A 507 0.58 -3.49 56.33
N THR A 508 -0.24 -2.89 55.46
CA THR A 508 0.14 -2.51 54.10
C THR A 508 1.09 -1.31 54.10
N PRO A 509 2.29 -1.40 53.51
CA PRO A 509 3.21 -0.28 53.36
C PRO A 509 2.61 0.91 52.60
N VAL A 510 3.04 2.12 52.95
CA VAL A 510 2.58 3.38 52.34
C VAL A 510 2.72 3.39 50.80
N HIS A 511 3.81 2.83 50.25
CA HIS A 511 4.04 2.83 48.80
C HIS A 511 3.01 1.96 48.06
N LEU A 512 2.65 0.78 48.59
CA LEU A 512 1.62 -0.09 48.00
C LEU A 512 0.24 0.59 48.05
N LYS A 513 -0.09 1.25 49.18
CA LYS A 513 -1.35 2.01 49.27
C LYS A 513 -1.46 3.07 48.18
N LEU A 514 -0.36 3.79 47.89
CA LEU A 514 -0.32 4.77 46.81
C LEU A 514 -0.48 4.11 45.42
N GLN A 515 0.02 2.91 45.18
CA GLN A 515 -0.16 2.22 43.89
C GLN A 515 -1.58 1.64 43.71
N LEU A 516 -2.25 1.28 44.80
CA LEU A 516 -3.60 0.71 44.78
C LEU A 516 -4.71 1.75 44.51
N ILE A 517 -4.59 2.97 45.05
CA ILE A 517 -5.58 4.04 44.90
C ILE A 517 -5.98 4.30 43.44
N PRO A 518 -5.04 4.46 42.48
CA PRO A 518 -5.36 4.72 41.08
C PRO A 518 -6.22 3.66 40.39
N ILE A 519 -6.25 2.41 40.87
CA ILE A 519 -7.07 1.35 40.28
C ILE A 519 -8.56 1.73 40.35
N MET A 520 -8.96 2.47 41.40
CA MET A 520 -10.34 2.91 41.61
C MET A 520 -10.87 3.80 40.48
N LYS A 521 -10.00 4.45 39.68
CA LYS A 521 -10.41 5.25 38.50
C LYS A 521 -11.14 4.41 37.44
N ASN A 522 -11.01 3.08 37.50
CA ASN A 522 -11.60 2.14 36.56
C ASN A 522 -12.98 1.61 37.01
N MET A 523 -13.48 2.06 38.17
CA MET A 523 -14.76 1.61 38.74
C MET A 523 -15.98 2.33 38.15
N TYR A 524 -15.98 2.61 36.84
CA TYR A 524 -16.98 3.44 36.16
C TYR A 524 -18.08 2.64 35.42
N HIS A 525 -18.02 1.31 35.42
CA HIS A 525 -18.89 0.45 34.60
C HIS A 525 -20.37 0.45 35.02
N ASP A 526 -20.66 0.77 36.28
CA ASP A 526 -22.01 0.88 36.81
C ASP A 526 -22.07 1.87 37.97
N SER A 527 -23.26 2.46 38.16
CA SER A 527 -23.46 3.50 39.16
C SER A 527 -23.20 3.01 40.58
N SER A 528 -23.48 1.73 40.90
CA SER A 528 -23.30 1.20 42.26
C SER A 528 -21.82 1.06 42.62
N THR A 529 -21.00 0.49 41.73
CA THR A 529 -19.55 0.37 41.94
C THR A 529 -18.87 1.73 41.93
N ALA A 530 -19.30 2.64 41.04
CA ALA A 530 -18.79 4.01 41.01
C ALA A 530 -19.08 4.78 42.30
N ALA A 531 -20.31 4.68 42.82
CA ALA A 531 -20.70 5.29 44.10
C ALA A 531 -19.91 4.69 45.27
N LYS A 532 -19.70 3.37 45.28
CA LYS A 532 -18.88 2.69 46.29
C LYS A 532 -17.43 3.17 46.26
N ALA A 533 -16.80 3.19 45.09
CA ALA A 533 -15.43 3.66 44.92
C ALA A 533 -15.28 5.14 45.29
N ARG A 534 -16.26 5.98 44.93
CA ARG A 534 -16.31 7.39 45.35
C ARG A 534 -16.39 7.51 46.87
N GLY A 535 -17.26 6.75 47.54
CA GLY A 535 -17.38 6.74 48.99
C GLY A 535 -16.06 6.37 49.69
N ILE A 536 -15.37 5.33 49.20
CA ILE A 536 -14.05 4.92 49.70
C ILE A 536 -13.03 6.05 49.53
N CYS A 537 -12.90 6.62 48.33
CA CYS A 537 -11.95 7.71 48.07
C CYS A 537 -12.24 8.96 48.94
N LEU A 538 -13.51 9.30 49.18
CA LEU A 538 -13.88 10.41 50.07
C LEU A 538 -13.48 10.12 51.53
N HIS A 539 -13.67 8.88 51.99
CA HIS A 539 -13.17 8.45 53.29
C HIS A 539 -11.65 8.56 53.39
N LEU A 540 -10.91 8.14 52.36
CA LEU A 540 -9.45 8.23 52.29
C LEU A 540 -8.92 9.67 52.39
N LEU A 541 -9.64 10.65 51.82
CA LEU A 541 -9.27 12.07 51.95
C LEU A 541 -9.33 12.55 53.40
N SER A 542 -10.24 12.00 54.20
CA SER A 542 -10.39 12.34 55.63
C SER A 542 -9.40 11.59 56.53
N THR A 543 -9.05 10.34 56.20
CA THR A 543 -8.19 9.50 57.04
C THR A 543 -6.70 9.65 56.74
N PHE A 544 -6.31 9.91 55.50
CA PHE A 544 -4.91 10.04 55.08
C PHE A 544 -4.60 11.48 54.61
N PRO A 545 -4.33 12.42 55.53
CA PRO A 545 -4.13 13.84 55.20
C PRO A 545 -2.78 14.12 54.52
N ALA A 546 -1.91 13.12 54.33
CA ALA A 546 -0.61 13.31 53.71
C ALA A 546 -0.73 13.81 52.26
N GLU A 547 0.14 14.74 51.87
CA GLU A 547 0.07 15.45 50.59
C GLU A 547 -0.08 14.52 49.37
N LYS A 548 0.76 13.47 49.27
CA LYS A 548 0.74 12.50 48.17
C LYS A 548 -0.55 11.68 48.09
N PHE A 549 -1.17 11.38 49.24
CA PHE A 549 -2.44 10.65 49.27
C PHE A 549 -3.59 11.53 48.78
N VAL A 550 -3.63 12.79 49.26
CA VAL A 550 -4.66 13.74 48.86
C VAL A 550 -4.61 14.03 47.37
N THR A 551 -3.43 14.35 46.83
CA THR A 551 -3.28 14.66 45.39
C THR A 551 -3.69 13.49 44.50
N LEU A 552 -3.22 12.27 44.82
CA LEU A 552 -3.52 11.07 44.04
C LEU A 552 -4.99 10.67 44.12
N THR A 553 -5.61 10.81 45.30
CA THR A 553 -7.03 10.50 45.49
C THR A 553 -7.92 11.48 44.73
N LEU A 554 -7.59 12.77 44.73
CA LEU A 554 -8.29 13.78 43.93
C LEU A 554 -8.16 13.52 42.43
N GLU A 555 -6.98 13.12 41.94
CA GLU A 555 -6.76 12.72 40.54
C GLU A 555 -7.59 11.48 40.17
N THR A 556 -7.60 10.47 41.04
CA THR A 556 -8.38 9.23 40.86
C THR A 556 -9.88 9.51 40.81
N LEU A 557 -10.41 10.30 41.74
CA LEU A 557 -11.82 10.74 41.75
C LEU A 557 -12.18 11.52 40.49
N THR A 558 -11.28 12.39 40.02
CA THR A 558 -11.50 13.17 38.80
C THR A 558 -11.59 12.27 37.57
N HIS A 559 -10.70 11.29 37.44
CA HIS A 559 -10.76 10.32 36.34
C HIS A 559 -12.00 9.42 36.42
N LEU A 560 -12.42 9.02 37.62
CA LEU A 560 -13.65 8.25 37.83
C LEU A 560 -14.90 9.04 37.40
N ALA A 561 -15.02 10.28 37.84
CA ALA A 561 -16.14 11.17 37.48
C ALA A 561 -16.15 11.46 35.97
N MET A 562 -14.99 11.73 35.38
CA MET A 562 -14.84 11.98 33.94
C MET A 562 -15.27 10.77 33.08
N ARG A 563 -14.94 9.54 33.50
CA ARG A 563 -15.26 8.32 32.74
C ARG A 563 -16.69 7.83 32.94
N SER A 564 -17.21 7.95 34.16
CA SER A 564 -18.61 7.60 34.45
C SER A 564 -19.61 8.65 33.97
N LEU A 565 -19.15 9.89 33.73
CA LEU A 565 -19.98 11.09 33.52
C LEU A 565 -21.01 11.32 34.64
N ALA A 566 -20.86 10.61 35.76
CA ALA A 566 -21.66 10.76 36.96
C ALA A 566 -20.89 11.62 37.98
N ASP A 567 -21.62 12.39 38.78
CA ASP A 567 -21.07 13.24 39.86
C ASP A 567 -19.97 14.23 39.43
N VAL A 568 -19.84 14.56 38.14
CA VAL A 568 -18.86 15.54 37.63
C VAL A 568 -19.06 16.89 38.32
N HIS A 569 -20.30 17.30 38.53
CA HIS A 569 -20.61 18.53 39.24
C HIS A 569 -20.11 18.53 40.68
N SER A 570 -20.44 17.48 41.45
CA SER A 570 -19.95 17.32 42.82
C SER A 570 -18.43 17.18 42.89
N GLN A 571 -17.78 16.66 41.84
CA GLN A 571 -16.33 16.63 41.73
C GLN A 571 -15.73 18.03 41.50
N ILE A 572 -16.35 18.86 40.66
CA ILE A 572 -15.95 20.27 40.49
C ILE A 572 -16.05 21.01 41.81
N GLU A 573 -17.17 20.87 42.54
CA GLU A 573 -17.36 21.49 43.86
C GLU A 573 -16.31 21.02 44.88
N LEU A 574 -15.99 19.72 44.92
CA LEU A 574 -14.94 19.18 45.79
C LEU A 574 -13.57 19.78 45.47
N LEU A 575 -13.20 19.86 44.20
CA LEU A 575 -11.91 20.41 43.77
C LEU A 575 -11.80 21.90 44.09
N ILE A 576 -12.88 22.67 43.93
CA ILE A 576 -12.92 24.09 44.29
C ILE A 576 -12.91 24.27 45.82
N HIS A 577 -13.58 23.39 46.57
CA HIS A 577 -13.48 23.38 48.02
C HIS A 577 -12.03 23.23 48.48
N HIS A 578 -11.30 22.22 47.99
CA HIS A 578 -9.86 22.05 48.29
C HIS A 578 -9.00 23.21 47.79
N LEU A 579 -9.37 23.87 46.69
CA LEU A 579 -8.68 25.07 46.20
C LEU A 579 -8.74 26.24 47.20
N ARG A 580 -9.88 26.37 47.89
CA ARG A 580 -10.14 27.42 48.88
C ARG A 580 -9.59 27.08 50.26
N THR A 581 -9.87 25.89 50.76
CA THR A 581 -9.68 25.54 52.18
C THR A 581 -8.31 24.95 52.48
N ASP A 582 -7.70 24.22 51.54
CA ASP A 582 -6.41 23.55 51.78
C ASP A 582 -5.25 24.56 51.75
N PRO A 583 -4.35 24.61 52.73
CA PRO A 583 -3.24 25.57 52.71
C PRO A 583 -2.10 25.18 51.74
N ARG A 584 -2.05 23.94 51.25
CA ARG A 584 -0.89 23.40 50.51
C ARG A 584 -0.98 23.72 49.02
N ASN A 585 0.07 24.34 48.48
CA ASN A 585 0.12 24.74 47.07
C ASN A 585 0.10 23.56 46.10
N SER A 586 0.64 22.40 46.46
CA SER A 586 0.63 21.19 45.61
C SER A 586 -0.76 20.59 45.46
N VAL A 587 -1.56 20.58 46.53
CA VAL A 587 -2.97 20.17 46.49
C VAL A 587 -3.77 21.13 45.62
N LYS A 588 -3.64 22.45 45.84
CA LYS A 588 -4.27 23.47 44.99
C LYS A 588 -3.91 23.32 43.51
N LEU A 589 -2.62 23.11 43.22
CA LEU A 589 -2.15 22.91 41.85
C LEU A 589 -2.74 21.65 41.20
N THR A 590 -2.83 20.55 41.95
CA THR A 590 -3.45 19.31 41.48
C THR A 590 -4.94 19.50 41.24
N SER A 591 -5.64 20.22 42.14
CA SER A 591 -7.04 20.59 41.93
C SER A 591 -7.25 21.39 40.65
N LEU A 592 -6.41 22.39 40.37
CA LEU A 592 -6.46 23.18 39.14
C LEU A 592 -6.15 22.34 37.88
N LYS A 593 -5.18 21.42 37.95
CA LYS A 593 -4.91 20.48 36.85
C LYS A 593 -6.11 19.59 36.54
N ASN A 594 -6.76 19.06 37.59
CA ASN A 594 -7.95 18.23 37.48
C ASN A 594 -9.16 19.02 36.95
N LEU A 595 -9.36 20.25 37.42
CA LEU A 595 -10.36 21.17 36.89
C LEU A 595 -10.11 21.48 35.41
N ASN A 596 -8.86 21.68 35.00
CA ASN A 596 -8.51 21.91 33.60
C ASN A 596 -8.82 20.69 32.72
N LEU A 597 -8.59 19.47 33.24
CA LEU A 597 -8.97 18.23 32.55
C LEU A 597 -10.49 18.15 32.34
N LEU A 598 -11.29 18.44 33.37
CA LEU A 598 -12.75 18.48 33.30
C LEU A 598 -13.26 19.59 32.37
N ALA A 599 -12.62 20.77 32.38
CA ALA A 599 -12.96 21.88 31.49
C ALA A 599 -12.78 21.52 30.01
N ARG A 600 -11.73 20.76 29.67
CA ARG A 600 -11.46 20.33 28.29
C ARG A 600 -12.37 19.20 27.80
N LYS A 601 -12.75 18.28 28.69
CA LYS A 601 -13.51 17.07 28.32
C LYS A 601 -15.02 17.24 28.43
N SER A 602 -15.49 18.02 29.41
CA SER A 602 -16.92 18.22 29.68
C SER A 602 -17.23 19.67 30.05
N PRO A 603 -16.94 20.66 29.17
CA PRO A 603 -17.21 22.07 29.44
C PRO A 603 -18.71 22.36 29.69
N GLN A 604 -19.60 21.61 29.06
CA GLN A 604 -21.06 21.78 29.16
C GLN A 604 -21.66 21.48 30.54
N LEU A 605 -20.94 20.79 31.44
CA LEU A 605 -21.44 20.40 32.77
C LEU A 605 -21.09 21.42 33.87
N TRP A 606 -20.44 22.54 33.52
CA TRP A 606 -20.03 23.57 34.46
C TRP A 606 -21.20 24.51 34.80
N LYS A 607 -21.38 24.80 36.09
CA LYS A 607 -22.36 25.79 36.55
C LYS A 607 -21.72 27.17 36.66
N TYR A 608 -22.57 28.20 36.60
CA TYR A 608 -22.19 29.60 36.78
C TYR A 608 -21.38 29.82 38.07
N ASN A 609 -21.88 29.35 39.23
CA ASN A 609 -21.21 29.53 40.52
C ASN A 609 -19.75 29.05 40.45
N SER A 610 -19.50 27.85 39.93
CA SER A 610 -18.15 27.29 39.82
C SER A 610 -17.18 28.15 39.00
N VAL A 611 -17.65 28.83 37.95
CA VAL A 611 -16.84 29.76 37.15
C VAL A 611 -16.56 31.04 37.94
N GLU A 612 -17.57 31.58 38.62
CA GLU A 612 -17.43 32.75 39.50
C GLU A 612 -16.40 32.50 40.60
N GLU A 613 -16.41 31.31 41.22
CA GLU A 613 -15.45 30.94 42.25
C GLU A 613 -14.01 30.92 41.70
N LEU A 614 -13.81 30.44 40.48
CA LEU A 614 -12.49 30.45 39.83
C LEU A 614 -12.04 31.87 39.46
N LEU A 615 -12.94 32.73 39.00
CA LEU A 615 -12.63 34.15 38.74
C LEU A 615 -12.18 34.83 40.04
N SER A 616 -12.92 34.64 41.13
CA SER A 616 -12.56 35.18 42.45
C SER A 616 -11.20 34.67 42.96
N PHE A 617 -10.89 33.39 42.73
CA PHE A 617 -9.61 32.80 43.11
C PHE A 617 -8.45 33.37 42.27
N ALA A 618 -8.65 33.54 40.95
CA ALA A 618 -7.62 34.12 40.09
C ALA A 618 -7.23 35.55 40.50
N ILE A 619 -8.20 36.35 40.95
CA ILE A 619 -7.99 37.72 41.42
C ILE A 619 -7.21 37.73 42.75
N THR A 620 -7.66 36.94 43.72
CA THR A 620 -7.15 36.96 45.10
C THR A 620 -5.85 36.16 45.30
N CYS A 621 -5.53 35.20 44.43
CA CYS A 621 -4.39 34.31 44.62
C CYS A 621 -3.04 35.06 44.48
N PRO A 622 -2.13 35.00 45.48
CA PRO A 622 -0.83 35.65 45.38
C PRO A 622 0.21 34.83 44.59
N SER A 623 0.04 33.50 44.53
CA SER A 623 1.00 32.62 43.86
C SER A 623 0.88 32.69 42.35
N PHE A 624 1.98 33.01 41.67
CA PHE A 624 2.09 33.04 40.22
C PHE A 624 1.66 31.72 39.56
N LEU A 625 2.16 30.58 40.08
CA LEU A 625 1.93 29.27 39.46
C LEU A 625 0.47 28.84 39.56
N LEU A 626 -0.17 29.10 40.71
CA LEU A 626 -1.59 28.80 40.92
C LEU A 626 -2.48 29.72 40.10
N LYS A 627 -2.13 31.01 40.02
CA LYS A 627 -2.83 31.99 39.17
C LYS A 627 -2.78 31.57 37.71
N TRP A 628 -1.60 31.18 37.20
CA TRP A 628 -1.43 30.66 35.84
C TRP A 628 -2.28 29.41 35.58
N ALA A 629 -2.24 28.43 36.48
CA ALA A 629 -3.02 27.21 36.34
C ALA A 629 -4.54 27.48 36.36
N CYS A 630 -4.99 28.45 37.18
CA CYS A 630 -6.39 28.86 37.23
C CYS A 630 -6.83 29.53 35.94
N ILE A 631 -6.04 30.47 35.40
CA ILE A 631 -6.33 31.09 34.11
C ILE A 631 -6.37 30.04 33.00
N GLN A 632 -5.49 29.02 33.03
CA GLN A 632 -5.53 27.93 32.07
C GLN A 632 -6.86 27.15 32.07
N VAL A 633 -7.48 26.94 33.24
CA VAL A 633 -8.83 26.36 33.35
C VAL A 633 -9.85 27.28 32.67
N LEU A 634 -9.82 28.57 33.03
CA LEU A 634 -10.74 29.59 32.50
C LEU A 634 -10.61 29.73 30.97
N THR A 635 -9.40 29.69 30.41
CA THR A 635 -9.16 29.72 28.96
C THR A 635 -9.74 28.49 28.26
N SER A 636 -9.63 27.30 28.88
CA SER A 636 -10.21 26.08 28.32
C SER A 636 -11.75 26.16 28.32
N LEU A 637 -12.35 26.79 29.33
CA LEU A 637 -13.79 27.04 29.35
C LEU A 637 -14.21 28.13 28.35
N SER A 638 -13.44 29.23 28.22
CA SER A 638 -13.82 30.38 27.40
C SER A 638 -13.87 30.11 25.89
N SER A 639 -13.13 29.10 25.44
CA SER A 639 -13.21 28.62 24.05
C SER A 639 -14.42 27.72 23.76
N SER A 640 -15.21 27.34 24.79
CA SER A 640 -16.37 26.45 24.66
C SER A 640 -17.71 27.19 24.52
N PHE A 641 -18.72 26.50 23.98
CA PHE A 641 -20.10 27.01 23.92
C PHE A 641 -20.68 27.30 25.33
N ALA A 642 -20.26 26.56 26.36
CA ALA A 642 -20.75 26.76 27.72
C ALA A 642 -20.44 28.18 28.24
N PHE A 643 -19.29 28.74 27.85
CA PHE A 643 -18.91 30.11 28.18
C PHE A 643 -19.59 31.17 27.29
N GLN A 644 -20.04 30.81 26.09
CA GLN A 644 -20.94 31.68 25.32
C GLN A 644 -22.31 31.80 25.98
N MET A 645 -22.82 30.69 26.53
CA MET A 645 -24.07 30.68 27.29
C MET A 645 -23.99 31.51 28.57
N PHE A 646 -22.83 31.58 29.21
CA PHE A 646 -22.55 32.45 30.37
C PHE A 646 -22.91 33.92 30.09
N PHE A 647 -22.70 34.42 28.86
CA PHE A 647 -23.05 35.79 28.48
C PHE A 647 -24.56 35.99 28.19
N SER A 648 -25.34 34.92 27.99
CA SER A 648 -26.62 35.01 27.29
C SER A 648 -27.89 35.05 28.16
N ARG A 649 -27.85 34.71 29.47
CA ARG A 649 -29.10 34.55 30.24
C ARG A 649 -29.23 35.17 31.63
N ASP A 650 -28.17 35.38 32.42
CA ASP A 650 -28.33 35.83 33.84
C ASP A 650 -27.20 36.73 34.40
N MET A 651 -26.41 37.39 33.55
CA MET A 651 -25.18 38.06 34.01
C MET A 651 -25.41 39.47 34.57
N THR A 652 -24.86 39.76 35.75
CA THR A 652 -24.90 41.11 36.36
C THR A 652 -23.68 41.94 35.92
N VAL A 653 -23.76 43.28 36.01
CA VAL A 653 -22.62 44.19 35.73
C VAL A 653 -21.40 43.83 36.58
N SER A 654 -21.61 43.36 37.82
CA SER A 654 -20.55 42.91 38.71
C SER A 654 -19.75 41.71 38.18
N ASP A 655 -20.37 40.87 37.34
CA ASP A 655 -19.73 39.65 36.85
C ASP A 655 -18.87 39.93 35.62
N ILE A 656 -19.34 40.83 34.76
CA ILE A 656 -18.52 41.42 33.69
C ILE A 656 -17.27 42.07 34.31
N GLN A 657 -17.43 42.80 35.40
CA GLN A 657 -16.32 43.43 36.09
C GLN A 657 -15.30 42.41 36.61
N LYS A 658 -15.73 41.29 37.22
CA LYS A 658 -14.82 40.21 37.64
C LYS A 658 -14.07 39.59 36.47
N VAL A 659 -14.73 39.38 35.33
CA VAL A 659 -14.08 38.87 34.11
C VAL A 659 -13.03 39.86 33.60
N LEU A 660 -13.37 41.15 33.57
CA LEU A 660 -12.45 42.23 33.18
C LEU A 660 -11.26 42.33 34.15
N GLU A 661 -11.48 42.19 35.46
CA GLU A 661 -10.41 42.17 36.47
C GLU A 661 -9.42 41.01 36.26
N VAL A 662 -9.92 39.81 35.91
CA VAL A 662 -9.06 38.68 35.55
C VAL A 662 -8.32 38.96 34.23
N CYS A 663 -8.98 39.57 33.25
CA CYS A 663 -8.33 39.97 32.00
C CYS A 663 -7.19 40.98 32.27
N ASN A 664 -7.39 41.93 33.17
CA ASN A 664 -6.39 42.93 33.56
C ASN A 664 -5.13 42.36 34.25
N ILE A 665 -5.14 41.09 34.65
CA ILE A 665 -3.93 40.40 35.13
C ILE A 665 -2.81 40.44 34.09
N CYS A 666 -3.12 40.49 32.80
CA CYS A 666 -2.11 40.62 31.74
C CYS A 666 -1.23 41.87 31.89
N TYR A 667 -1.79 42.98 32.38
CA TYR A 667 -1.08 44.23 32.59
C TYR A 667 -0.33 44.29 33.93
N GLN A 668 -0.78 43.52 34.92
CA GLN A 668 -0.26 43.58 36.29
C GLN A 668 0.97 42.70 36.52
N THR A 669 1.32 41.82 35.58
CA THR A 669 2.38 40.81 35.76
C THR A 669 3.57 41.06 34.83
N GLN A 670 4.78 40.93 35.37
CA GLN A 670 6.02 40.94 34.58
C GLN A 670 6.35 39.58 33.96
N ASN A 671 5.59 38.52 34.28
CA ASN A 671 5.88 37.18 33.77
C ASN A 671 5.14 36.91 32.46
N ALA A 672 5.90 36.77 31.38
CA ALA A 672 5.39 36.59 30.02
C ALA A 672 4.46 35.38 29.86
N THR A 673 4.68 34.28 30.60
CA THR A 673 3.85 33.07 30.47
C THR A 673 2.46 33.21 31.10
N LEU A 674 2.33 34.02 32.17
CA LEU A 674 1.03 34.36 32.76
C LEU A 674 0.35 35.46 31.97
N SER A 675 1.10 36.49 31.55
CA SER A 675 0.57 37.56 30.71
C SER A 675 -0.01 37.00 29.41
N SER A 676 0.75 36.22 28.65
CA SER A 676 0.27 35.61 27.39
C SER A 676 -0.91 34.66 27.58
N LYS A 677 -0.99 33.94 28.71
CA LYS A 677 -2.14 33.08 29.01
C LYS A 677 -3.39 33.88 29.40
N ALA A 678 -3.21 34.98 30.15
CA ALA A 678 -4.28 35.93 30.44
C ALA A 678 -4.77 36.62 29.15
N ILE A 679 -3.86 36.95 28.22
CA ILE A 679 -4.20 37.45 26.88
C ILE A 679 -5.02 36.44 26.10
N GLU A 680 -4.64 35.16 26.08
CA GLU A 680 -5.43 34.11 25.42
C GLU A 680 -6.84 33.99 26.01
N PHE A 681 -6.97 34.07 27.34
CA PHE A 681 -8.28 34.16 27.98
C PHE A 681 -9.05 35.39 27.52
N TYR A 682 -8.44 36.58 27.56
CA TYR A 682 -9.02 37.86 27.17
C TYR A 682 -9.52 37.83 25.72
N THR A 683 -8.69 37.37 24.78
CA THR A 683 -9.07 37.21 23.37
C THR A 683 -10.25 36.26 23.21
N ASN A 684 -10.25 35.11 23.89
CA ASN A 684 -11.37 34.17 23.84
C ASN A 684 -12.66 34.80 24.40
N VAL A 685 -12.58 35.60 25.46
CA VAL A 685 -13.72 36.35 26.00
C VAL A 685 -14.28 37.32 24.96
N ALA A 686 -13.43 38.15 24.34
CA ALA A 686 -13.84 39.11 23.33
C ALA A 686 -14.50 38.43 22.11
N VAL A 687 -13.97 37.29 21.66
CA VAL A 687 -14.53 36.50 20.55
C VAL A 687 -15.85 35.82 20.95
N ALA A 688 -15.92 35.25 22.16
CA ALA A 688 -17.14 34.62 22.67
C ALA A 688 -18.27 35.64 22.83
N TYR A 689 -17.95 36.85 23.29
CA TYR A 689 -18.90 37.95 23.44
C TYR A 689 -19.53 38.32 22.08
N LYS A 690 -18.74 38.50 21.01
CA LYS A 690 -19.29 38.75 19.65
C LYS A 690 -20.28 37.68 19.20
N LYS A 691 -19.91 36.42 19.41
CA LYS A 691 -20.70 35.25 18.98
C LYS A 691 -22.01 35.11 19.77
N SER A 692 -22.04 35.60 21.02
CA SER A 692 -23.23 35.57 21.86
C SER A 692 -24.37 36.48 21.40
N LYS A 693 -24.11 37.40 20.44
CA LYS A 693 -25.07 38.38 19.90
C LYS A 693 -25.70 39.32 20.96
N VAL A 694 -25.05 39.50 22.11
CA VAL A 694 -25.48 40.42 23.17
C VAL A 694 -25.14 41.87 22.75
N CYS A 695 -26.12 42.78 22.83
CA CYS A 695 -26.04 44.15 22.31
C CYS A 695 -25.62 45.22 23.36
N MET A 696 -24.52 45.04 24.10
CA MET A 696 -23.89 46.17 24.82
C MET A 696 -22.62 46.62 24.09
N ILE A 697 -22.76 47.68 23.29
CA ILE A 697 -21.71 48.19 22.37
C ILE A 697 -20.50 48.74 23.14
N GLU A 698 -20.71 49.38 24.30
CA GLU A 698 -19.63 49.95 25.12
C GLU A 698 -18.69 48.85 25.66
N VAL A 699 -19.27 47.79 26.24
CA VAL A 699 -18.51 46.63 26.74
C VAL A 699 -17.77 45.91 25.62
N GLU A 700 -18.39 45.79 24.44
CA GLU A 700 -17.76 45.19 23.26
C GLU A 700 -16.51 45.97 22.86
N ARG A 701 -16.62 47.30 22.77
CA ARG A 701 -15.49 48.18 22.42
C ARG A 701 -14.35 48.09 23.44
N ASP A 702 -14.67 48.12 24.72
CA ASP A 702 -13.68 48.05 25.80
C ASP A 702 -12.94 46.70 25.80
N LEU A 703 -13.65 45.60 25.55
CA LEU A 703 -13.05 44.26 25.43
C LEU A 703 -12.12 44.16 24.22
N ILE A 704 -12.49 44.74 23.07
CA ILE A 704 -11.67 44.72 21.86
C ILE A 704 -10.40 45.54 22.04
N GLU A 705 -10.52 46.81 22.45
CA GLU A 705 -9.36 47.68 22.66
C GLU A 705 -8.46 47.17 23.78
N GLY A 706 -9.07 46.67 24.87
CA GLY A 706 -8.33 46.07 25.98
C GLY A 706 -7.58 44.80 25.57
N ALA A 707 -8.15 43.94 24.73
CA ALA A 707 -7.44 42.78 24.19
C ALA A 707 -6.32 43.19 23.21
N ARG A 708 -6.60 44.18 22.34
CA ARG A 708 -5.64 44.71 21.37
C ARG A 708 -4.40 45.27 22.06
N LEU A 709 -4.58 46.18 23.00
CA LEU A 709 -3.49 46.80 23.76
C LEU A 709 -2.68 45.75 24.54
N ALA A 710 -3.32 44.74 25.12
CA ALA A 710 -2.63 43.68 25.86
C ALA A 710 -1.73 42.84 24.94
N ILE A 711 -2.24 42.46 23.77
CA ILE A 711 -1.50 41.72 22.74
C ILE A 711 -0.27 42.54 22.29
N THR A 712 -0.48 43.79 21.88
CA THR A 712 0.61 44.65 21.40
C THR A 712 1.67 44.87 22.47
N THR A 713 1.25 45.16 23.71
CA THR A 713 2.18 45.35 24.83
C THR A 713 3.05 44.12 25.06
N GLN A 714 2.44 42.91 25.08
CA GLN A 714 3.19 41.67 25.31
C GLN A 714 4.12 41.31 24.15
N ILE A 715 3.72 41.61 22.90
CA ILE A 715 4.59 41.46 21.72
C ILE A 715 5.82 42.37 21.88
N CYS A 716 5.63 43.66 22.20
CA CYS A 716 6.72 44.60 22.42
C CYS A 716 7.70 44.15 23.51
N VAL A 717 7.20 43.55 24.60
CA VAL A 717 8.06 43.01 25.68
C VAL A 717 8.85 41.77 25.22
N SER A 718 8.21 40.89 24.44
CA SER A 718 8.79 39.57 24.10
C SER A 718 9.74 39.63 22.89
N ILE A 719 9.72 40.71 22.11
CA ILE A 719 10.39 40.78 20.80
C ILE A 719 11.91 40.80 20.87
N TRP A 720 12.49 41.34 21.95
CA TRP A 720 13.95 41.37 22.18
C TRP A 720 14.46 40.17 22.99
N SER A 721 13.56 39.38 23.59
CA SER A 721 13.96 38.27 24.43
C SER A 721 14.38 37.05 23.61
N SER A 722 15.48 36.43 24.03
CA SER A 722 15.96 35.15 23.50
C SER A 722 15.50 33.95 24.33
N GLU A 723 14.80 34.18 25.44
CA GLU A 723 14.34 33.10 26.32
C GLU A 723 13.24 32.26 25.67
N SER A 724 13.30 30.94 25.84
CA SER A 724 12.32 30.00 25.25
C SER A 724 10.88 30.26 25.72
N LYS A 725 10.70 30.72 26.96
CA LYS A 725 9.40 31.05 27.54
C LYS A 725 8.77 32.28 26.88
N ASP A 726 9.57 33.30 26.61
CA ASP A 726 9.11 34.53 25.97
C ASP A 726 8.80 34.29 24.48
N LYS A 727 9.55 33.41 23.81
CA LYS A 727 9.21 32.95 22.46
C LYS A 727 7.88 32.21 22.40
N GLN A 728 7.59 31.36 23.38
CA GLN A 728 6.28 30.69 23.48
C GLN A 728 5.15 31.69 23.76
N ALA A 729 5.39 32.67 24.63
CA ALA A 729 4.45 33.75 24.91
C ALA A 729 4.18 34.59 23.66
N LEU A 730 5.21 34.97 22.90
CA LEU A 730 5.10 35.67 21.62
C LEU A 730 4.25 34.88 20.62
N LEU A 731 4.55 33.59 20.42
CA LEU A 731 3.79 32.75 19.50
C LEU A 731 2.31 32.63 19.90
N LEU A 732 2.02 32.56 21.19
CA LEU A 732 0.65 32.54 21.69
C LEU A 732 -0.06 33.87 21.42
N CYS A 733 0.61 35.01 21.65
CA CYS A 733 0.05 36.34 21.39
C CYS A 733 -0.23 36.56 19.90
N LEU A 734 0.68 36.14 19.01
CA LEU A 734 0.48 36.22 17.56
C LEU A 734 -0.70 35.35 17.10
N LYS A 735 -0.90 34.16 17.69
CA LYS A 735 -2.10 33.35 17.44
C LYS A 735 -3.38 34.03 17.92
N CYS A 736 -3.34 34.68 19.09
CA CYS A 736 -4.46 35.44 19.62
C CYS A 736 -4.80 36.63 18.73
N LEU A 737 -3.80 37.36 18.24
CA LEU A 737 -3.93 38.44 17.27
C LEU A 737 -4.67 37.96 16.01
N VAL A 738 -4.18 36.90 15.38
CA VAL A 738 -4.82 36.33 14.17
C VAL A 738 -6.26 35.90 14.46
N ASN A 739 -6.54 35.30 15.63
CA ASN A 739 -7.91 34.91 16.01
C ASN A 739 -8.84 36.12 16.22
N LEU A 740 -8.32 37.20 16.81
CA LEU A 740 -9.05 38.44 17.03
C LEU A 740 -9.40 39.11 15.69
N VAL A 741 -8.43 39.24 14.77
CA VAL A 741 -8.65 39.85 13.44
C VAL A 741 -9.62 39.04 12.58
N LYS A 742 -9.62 37.70 12.68
CA LYS A 742 -10.62 36.85 12.01
C LYS A 742 -12.06 37.18 12.42
N THR A 743 -12.26 37.66 13.66
CA THR A 743 -13.58 37.99 14.20
C THR A 743 -13.89 39.48 14.04
N TYR A 744 -12.90 40.35 14.24
CA TYR A 744 -12.98 41.80 14.22
C TYR A 744 -11.98 42.37 13.22
N GLN A 745 -12.36 42.40 11.94
CA GLN A 745 -11.47 42.84 10.85
C GLN A 745 -11.00 44.29 11.02
N GLU A 746 -11.80 45.16 11.65
CA GLU A 746 -11.49 46.58 11.93
C GLU A 746 -10.20 46.76 12.75
N THR A 747 -9.83 45.78 13.59
CA THR A 747 -8.57 45.84 14.36
C THR A 747 -7.33 45.53 13.52
N GLY A 748 -7.50 44.95 12.33
CA GLY A 748 -6.43 44.43 11.50
C GLY A 748 -5.42 45.49 11.05
N GLU A 749 -5.89 46.65 10.59
CA GLU A 749 -5.04 47.75 10.10
C GLU A 749 -4.07 48.24 11.18
N THR A 750 -4.58 48.46 12.40
CA THR A 750 -3.76 48.90 13.54
C THR A 750 -2.69 47.87 13.92
N PHE A 751 -3.04 46.58 13.93
CA PHE A 751 -2.07 45.52 14.21
C PHE A 751 -1.01 45.39 13.13
N VAL A 752 -1.37 45.50 11.85
CA VAL A 752 -0.40 45.42 10.74
C VAL A 752 0.58 46.58 10.83
N MET A 753 0.10 47.80 11.11
CA MET A 753 0.96 48.97 11.32
C MET A 753 1.94 48.75 12.48
N GLU A 754 1.45 48.31 13.65
CA GLU A 754 2.28 48.06 14.84
C GLU A 754 3.31 46.94 14.60
N LEU A 755 2.90 45.82 13.99
CA LEU A 755 3.79 44.71 13.65
C LEU A 755 4.88 45.15 12.66
N THR A 756 4.53 45.96 11.65
CA THR A 756 5.46 46.44 10.63
C THR A 756 6.54 47.33 11.24
N GLN A 757 6.17 48.24 12.14
CA GLN A 757 7.13 49.09 12.88
C GLN A 757 8.10 48.26 13.74
N LEU A 758 7.65 47.13 14.27
CA LEU A 758 8.45 46.27 15.14
C LEU A 758 9.47 45.41 14.39
N LEU A 759 9.29 45.16 13.08
CA LEU A 759 10.15 44.26 12.29
C LEU A 759 11.63 44.65 12.30
N GLU A 760 11.95 45.94 12.22
CA GLU A 760 13.34 46.43 12.17
C GLU A 760 14.09 46.20 13.50
N SER A 761 13.35 46.16 14.60
CA SER A 761 13.89 46.06 15.96
C SER A 761 13.95 44.62 16.49
N ALA A 762 13.36 43.66 15.77
CA ALA A 762 13.23 42.28 16.22
C ALA A 762 14.54 41.49 16.08
N SER A 763 14.74 40.50 16.96
CA SER A 763 15.76 39.48 16.74
C SER A 763 15.42 38.61 15.51
N ASP A 764 16.42 38.05 14.82
CA ASP A 764 16.22 37.30 13.57
C ASP A 764 15.15 36.20 13.66
N ASP A 765 15.08 35.44 14.77
CA ASP A 765 14.09 34.37 14.97
C ASP A 765 12.67 34.90 15.25
N ASN A 766 12.56 35.98 16.03
CA ASN A 766 11.27 36.62 16.30
C ASN A 766 10.76 37.37 15.05
N CYS A 767 11.67 37.93 14.24
CA CYS A 767 11.36 38.54 12.95
C CYS A 767 10.65 37.54 12.02
N VAL A 768 11.14 36.29 11.95
CA VAL A 768 10.48 35.21 11.19
C VAL A 768 9.03 35.01 11.66
N LYS A 769 8.79 35.02 12.98
CA LYS A 769 7.44 34.84 13.56
C LYS A 769 6.50 36.01 13.28
N LEU A 770 7.01 37.24 13.27
CA LEU A 770 6.24 38.41 12.88
C LEU A 770 5.88 38.37 11.39
N CYS A 771 6.84 38.04 10.52
CA CYS A 771 6.59 37.89 9.09
C CYS A 771 5.60 36.75 8.79
N GLU A 772 5.70 35.62 9.50
CA GLU A 772 4.73 34.51 9.43
C GLU A 772 3.32 34.97 9.83
N CYS A 773 3.20 35.79 10.88
CA CYS A 773 1.93 36.38 11.31
C CYS A 773 1.37 37.36 10.25
N LEU A 774 2.19 38.23 9.67
CA LEU A 774 1.78 39.14 8.59
C LEU A 774 1.27 38.37 7.37
N ALA A 775 1.96 37.31 6.96
CA ALA A 775 1.51 36.43 5.88
C ALA A 775 0.17 35.73 6.22
N ALA A 776 -0.05 35.36 7.48
CA ALA A 776 -1.34 34.82 7.92
C ALA A 776 -2.46 35.87 7.87
N LEU A 777 -2.19 37.13 8.25
CA LEU A 777 -3.15 38.23 8.14
C LEU A 777 -3.49 38.56 6.69
N GLY A 778 -2.49 38.58 5.80
CA GLY A 778 -2.68 38.82 4.37
C GLY A 778 -3.52 37.73 3.69
N SER A 779 -3.48 36.49 4.21
CA SER A 779 -4.36 35.42 3.74
C SER A 779 -5.83 35.59 4.16
N ILE A 780 -6.10 36.33 5.24
CA ILE A 780 -7.46 36.65 5.71
C ILE A 780 -8.02 37.81 4.88
N ASN A 781 -7.28 38.92 4.83
CA ASN A 781 -7.63 40.08 4.03
C ASN A 781 -6.34 40.81 3.59
N HIS A 782 -6.06 40.80 2.29
CA HIS A 782 -4.87 41.43 1.70
C HIS A 782 -4.91 42.97 1.76
N GLN A 783 -6.11 43.57 1.81
CA GLN A 783 -6.28 45.03 1.88
C GLN A 783 -5.68 45.62 3.15
N LEU A 784 -5.63 44.86 4.24
CA LEU A 784 -5.05 45.29 5.52
C LEU A 784 -3.55 45.62 5.43
N ILE A 785 -2.85 45.13 4.41
CA ILE A 785 -1.39 45.26 4.27
C ILE A 785 -1.00 46.29 3.20
N GLU A 786 -1.94 46.70 2.35
CA GLU A 786 -1.67 47.55 1.19
C GLU A 786 -1.02 48.88 1.58
N GLU A 787 -1.48 49.51 2.66
CA GLU A 787 -0.95 50.80 3.15
C GLU A 787 0.50 50.71 3.69
N ASN A 788 0.93 49.53 4.15
CA ASN A 788 2.26 49.31 4.74
C ASN A 788 3.28 48.70 3.76
N LEU A 789 2.90 48.48 2.49
CA LEU A 789 3.77 47.83 1.48
C LEU A 789 5.14 48.51 1.33
N GLY A 790 5.17 49.85 1.38
CA GLY A 790 6.41 50.62 1.24
C GLY A 790 7.42 50.35 2.36
N GLN A 791 6.96 50.23 3.61
CA GLN A 791 7.82 49.89 4.74
C GLN A 791 8.28 48.43 4.68
N LEU A 792 7.39 47.51 4.32
CA LEU A 792 7.74 46.09 4.15
C LEU A 792 8.78 45.88 3.04
N LEU A 793 8.73 46.68 1.97
CA LEU A 793 9.74 46.67 0.92
C LEU A 793 11.12 47.11 1.43
N GLN A 794 11.18 48.16 2.27
CA GLN A 794 12.43 48.60 2.91
C GLN A 794 13.01 47.52 3.82
N VAL A 795 12.16 46.86 4.62
CA VAL A 795 12.56 45.72 5.46
C VAL A 795 13.11 44.59 4.59
N TYR A 796 12.43 44.21 3.50
CA TYR A 796 12.91 43.18 2.58
C TYR A 796 14.29 43.52 1.99
N GLN A 797 14.50 44.77 1.56
CA GLN A 797 15.79 45.24 1.04
C GLN A 797 16.89 45.14 2.10
N SER A 798 16.60 45.54 3.34
CA SER A 798 17.55 45.45 4.44
C SER A 798 17.94 44.00 4.77
N VAL A 799 16.97 43.08 4.81
CA VAL A 799 17.19 41.66 5.15
C VAL A 799 17.94 40.95 4.03
N SER A 800 17.53 41.16 2.78
CA SER A 800 18.19 40.57 1.60
C SER A 800 19.61 41.11 1.35
N SER A 801 19.95 42.29 1.87
CA SER A 801 21.31 42.83 1.79
C SER A 801 22.33 42.08 2.65
N LYS A 802 21.90 41.46 3.75
CA LYS A 802 22.73 40.71 4.72
C LYS A 802 23.17 39.33 4.16
N PRO A 803 24.23 38.71 4.72
CA PRO A 803 24.65 37.37 4.31
C PRO A 803 23.62 36.30 4.72
N ALA A 804 23.20 35.48 3.75
CA ALA A 804 22.08 34.55 3.87
C ALA A 804 22.21 33.58 5.07
N SER A 805 21.48 33.88 6.14
CA SER A 805 21.20 32.92 7.23
C SER A 805 19.84 32.26 7.01
N LYS A 806 19.60 31.08 7.62
CA LYS A 806 18.31 30.38 7.53
C LYS A 806 17.13 31.28 7.93
N CYS A 807 17.26 32.05 9.01
CA CYS A 807 16.21 32.95 9.47
C CYS A 807 15.96 34.09 8.47
N GLN A 808 17.00 34.64 7.86
CA GLN A 808 16.86 35.70 6.86
C GLN A 808 16.15 35.19 5.59
N LEU A 809 16.48 33.98 5.13
CA LEU A 809 15.78 33.34 4.01
C LEU A 809 14.31 33.05 4.35
N GLU A 810 14.00 32.61 5.56
CA GLU A 810 12.61 32.43 6.02
C GLU A 810 11.85 33.77 6.11
N CYS A 811 12.49 34.85 6.60
CA CYS A 811 11.91 36.20 6.57
C CYS A 811 11.60 36.66 5.14
N CYS A 812 12.58 36.56 4.23
CA CYS A 812 12.39 36.91 2.82
C CYS A 812 11.27 36.07 2.18
N LEU A 813 11.15 34.79 2.54
CA LEU A 813 10.08 33.93 2.04
C LEU A 813 8.70 34.44 2.45
N TYR A 814 8.50 34.75 3.75
CA TYR A 814 7.21 35.24 4.24
C TYR A 814 6.88 36.64 3.72
N LEU A 815 7.85 37.56 3.69
CA LEU A 815 7.65 38.90 3.12
C LEU A 815 7.37 38.83 1.60
N GLY A 816 8.08 37.98 0.87
CA GLY A 816 7.78 37.70 -0.53
C GLY A 816 6.37 37.14 -0.72
N THR A 817 5.93 36.25 0.18
CA THR A 817 4.56 35.73 0.21
C THR A 817 3.53 36.84 0.41
N VAL A 818 3.79 37.80 1.30
CA VAL A 818 2.95 38.99 1.51
C VAL A 818 2.86 39.85 0.25
N PHE A 819 3.97 40.09 -0.45
CA PHE A 819 3.93 40.81 -1.72
C PHE A 819 3.09 40.10 -2.78
N PHE A 820 3.17 38.77 -2.84
CA PHE A 820 2.32 37.97 -3.73
C PHE A 820 0.82 38.03 -3.33
N GLN A 821 0.51 38.08 -2.03
CA GLN A 821 -0.86 38.23 -1.51
C GLN A 821 -1.47 39.58 -1.86
N VAL A 822 -0.75 40.68 -1.67
CA VAL A 822 -1.24 42.03 -1.99
C VAL A 822 -1.47 42.17 -3.50
N ALA A 823 -0.53 41.65 -4.30
CA ALA A 823 -0.66 41.65 -5.75
C ALA A 823 -1.63 40.57 -6.29
N ALA A 824 -2.40 39.86 -5.46
CA ALA A 824 -3.25 38.75 -5.89
C ALA A 824 -4.37 39.20 -6.84
N GLY A 825 -4.10 39.12 -8.15
CA GLY A 825 -4.99 39.56 -9.23
C GLY A 825 -4.39 40.66 -10.12
N GLU A 826 -3.27 41.27 -9.74
CA GLU A 826 -2.59 42.32 -10.49
C GLU A 826 -1.12 41.96 -10.74
N ALA A 827 -0.45 42.66 -11.66
CA ALA A 827 0.96 42.45 -11.91
C ALA A 827 1.80 43.11 -10.81
N ILE A 828 2.76 42.39 -10.22
CA ILE A 828 3.71 42.97 -9.27
C ILE A 828 4.53 44.06 -9.96
N PRO A 829 4.82 45.19 -9.28
CA PRO A 829 5.75 46.20 -9.78
C PRO A 829 7.11 45.60 -10.15
N LEU A 830 7.65 46.01 -11.30
CA LEU A 830 8.89 45.44 -11.86
C LEU A 830 10.08 45.56 -10.88
N ASP A 831 10.13 46.63 -10.09
CA ASP A 831 11.17 46.85 -9.08
C ASP A 831 11.17 45.78 -7.99
N VAL A 832 9.99 45.35 -7.55
CA VAL A 832 9.82 44.29 -6.54
C VAL A 832 10.15 42.93 -7.14
N GLN A 833 9.75 42.68 -8.39
CA GLN A 833 10.12 41.46 -9.11
C GLN A 833 11.65 41.33 -9.21
N ASN A 834 12.33 42.38 -9.66
CA ASN A 834 13.79 42.39 -9.80
C ASN A 834 14.49 42.15 -8.45
N LEU A 835 13.99 42.75 -7.37
CA LEU A 835 14.51 42.55 -6.02
C LEU A 835 14.38 41.09 -5.55
N ILE A 836 13.23 40.45 -5.79
CA ILE A 836 13.01 39.05 -5.43
C ILE A 836 13.97 38.15 -6.23
N THR A 837 14.07 38.33 -7.56
CA THR A 837 14.96 37.52 -8.39
C THR A 837 16.42 37.68 -7.99
N GLN A 838 16.88 38.92 -7.71
CA GLN A 838 18.23 39.17 -7.20
C GLN A 838 18.49 38.48 -5.86
N SER A 839 17.50 38.45 -4.96
CA SER A 839 17.64 37.80 -3.65
C SER A 839 17.83 36.28 -3.76
N ILE A 840 17.15 35.63 -4.73
CA ILE A 840 17.30 34.20 -5.00
C ILE A 840 18.72 33.92 -5.51
N THR A 841 19.16 34.64 -6.54
CA THR A 841 20.50 34.46 -7.13
C THR A 841 21.62 34.71 -6.11
N LYS A 842 21.46 35.70 -5.22
CA LYS A 842 22.45 36.00 -4.18
C LYS A 842 22.50 34.94 -3.07
N SER A 843 21.37 34.29 -2.77
CA SER A 843 21.29 33.32 -1.67
C SER A 843 22.04 32.01 -1.92
N MET A 844 22.19 31.61 -3.19
CA MET A 844 22.71 30.29 -3.60
C MET A 844 21.96 29.10 -2.96
N ASP A 845 20.73 29.30 -2.47
CA ASP A 845 19.87 28.25 -1.90
C ASP A 845 18.66 27.99 -2.83
N ASP A 846 18.78 26.94 -3.63
CA ASP A 846 17.75 26.52 -4.59
C ASP A 846 16.42 26.16 -3.91
N TRP A 847 16.45 25.71 -2.65
CA TRP A 847 15.24 25.36 -1.90
C TRP A 847 14.44 26.61 -1.49
N PHE A 848 15.13 27.69 -1.14
CA PHE A 848 14.51 28.99 -0.93
C PHE A 848 13.86 29.51 -2.22
N GLY A 849 14.59 29.45 -3.35
CA GLY A 849 14.06 29.80 -4.67
C GLY A 849 12.81 28.98 -5.01
N TYR A 850 12.83 27.66 -4.81
CA TYR A 850 11.70 26.78 -5.06
C TYR A 850 10.47 27.13 -4.21
N LYS A 851 10.66 27.40 -2.91
CA LYS A 851 9.57 27.82 -2.01
C LYS A 851 8.95 29.15 -2.45
N LEU A 852 9.76 30.14 -2.81
CA LEU A 852 9.27 31.42 -3.33
C LEU A 852 8.52 31.24 -4.64
N GLY A 853 9.06 30.48 -5.60
CA GLY A 853 8.39 30.16 -6.86
C GLY A 853 7.04 29.48 -6.63
N ARG A 854 6.96 28.58 -5.64
CA ARG A 854 5.67 27.99 -5.21
C ARG A 854 4.71 29.02 -4.64
N GLN A 855 5.14 29.92 -3.76
CA GLN A 855 4.26 30.95 -3.22
C GLN A 855 3.79 31.94 -4.29
N ALA A 856 4.68 32.33 -5.22
CA ALA A 856 4.34 33.14 -6.38
C ALA A 856 3.25 32.46 -7.21
N MET A 857 3.45 31.17 -7.51
CA MET A 857 2.44 30.35 -8.15
C MET A 857 1.14 30.37 -7.33
N ARG A 858 1.18 30.16 -6.00
CA ARG A 858 0.01 30.13 -5.08
C ARG A 858 -0.95 31.32 -5.24
N TYR A 859 -0.40 32.51 -5.39
CA TYR A 859 -1.19 33.73 -5.45
C TYR A 859 -1.35 34.28 -6.88
N GLY A 860 -1.12 33.43 -7.89
CA GLY A 860 -1.41 33.74 -9.30
C GLY A 860 -0.32 34.55 -10.01
N GLN A 861 0.89 34.63 -9.45
CA GLN A 861 2.03 35.37 -10.02
C GLN A 861 2.86 34.46 -10.93
N PHE A 862 2.22 33.98 -11.98
CA PHE A 862 2.75 32.93 -12.85
C PHE A 862 3.98 33.33 -13.65
N ARG A 863 4.11 34.60 -14.04
CA ARG A 863 5.27 35.09 -14.79
C ARG A 863 6.57 34.94 -13.99
N ILE A 864 6.55 35.38 -12.74
CA ILE A 864 7.69 35.29 -11.82
C ILE A 864 7.97 33.83 -11.45
N ALA A 865 6.91 33.05 -11.15
CA ALA A 865 7.06 31.63 -10.86
C ALA A 865 7.71 30.86 -12.03
N SER A 866 7.29 31.16 -13.26
CA SER A 866 7.84 30.55 -14.48
C SER A 866 9.34 30.84 -14.65
N GLU A 867 9.76 32.08 -14.42
CA GLU A 867 11.17 32.50 -14.49
C GLU A 867 12.01 31.80 -13.40
N ILE A 868 11.50 31.74 -12.17
CA ILE A 868 12.15 31.05 -11.05
C ILE A 868 12.33 29.56 -11.36
N PHE A 869 11.28 28.87 -11.79
CA PHE A 869 11.36 27.43 -12.09
C PHE A 869 12.25 27.12 -13.30
N GLN A 870 12.28 28.00 -14.30
CA GLN A 870 13.20 27.87 -15.44
C GLN A 870 14.65 27.97 -14.99
N ASN A 871 15.00 28.96 -14.17
CA ASN A 871 16.35 29.12 -13.66
C ASN A 871 16.76 27.94 -12.77
N LEU A 872 15.88 27.52 -11.85
CA LEU A 872 16.14 26.37 -10.99
C LEU A 872 16.33 25.07 -11.76
N SER A 873 15.63 24.89 -12.91
CA SER A 873 15.76 23.69 -13.74
C SER A 873 17.19 23.49 -14.29
N GLN A 874 18.01 24.54 -14.34
CA GLN A 874 19.40 24.47 -14.79
C GLN A 874 20.37 23.97 -13.69
N HIS A 875 19.93 23.95 -12.43
CA HIS A 875 20.75 23.64 -11.25
C HIS A 875 20.39 22.29 -10.59
N VAL A 876 19.72 21.39 -11.32
CA VAL A 876 19.12 20.16 -10.74
C VAL A 876 20.03 18.94 -10.87
N ALA A 877 20.20 18.19 -9.77
CA ALA A 877 21.00 16.96 -9.73
C ALA A 877 20.23 15.66 -10.08
N SER A 878 18.89 15.69 -10.13
CA SER A 878 18.03 14.52 -10.38
C SER A 878 17.11 14.76 -11.58
N GLU A 879 17.02 13.78 -12.48
CA GLU A 879 16.16 13.85 -13.68
C GLU A 879 14.68 14.03 -13.33
N HIS A 880 14.18 13.37 -12.27
CA HIS A 880 12.78 13.52 -11.85
C HIS A 880 12.46 14.96 -11.41
N ASN A 881 13.37 15.57 -10.65
CA ASN A 881 13.23 16.96 -10.21
C ASN A 881 13.36 17.94 -11.38
N PHE A 882 14.21 17.62 -12.38
CA PHE A 882 14.33 18.40 -13.61
C PHE A 882 12.99 18.41 -14.35
N PHE A 883 12.43 17.23 -14.66
CA PHE A 883 11.13 17.13 -15.33
C PHE A 883 9.99 17.75 -14.53
N TRP A 884 10.02 17.66 -13.20
CA TRP A 884 9.06 18.33 -12.34
C TRP A 884 9.14 19.86 -12.47
N LEU A 885 10.33 20.45 -12.37
CA LEU A 885 10.53 21.90 -12.50
C LEU A 885 10.20 22.39 -13.92
N THR A 886 10.59 21.65 -14.95
CA THR A 886 10.19 21.95 -16.34
C THR A 886 8.68 21.86 -16.53
N GLY A 887 8.03 20.89 -15.86
CA GLY A 887 6.57 20.76 -15.83
C GLY A 887 5.89 21.97 -15.19
N LEU A 888 6.37 22.39 -14.01
CA LEU A 888 5.89 23.59 -13.32
C LEU A 888 6.10 24.86 -14.14
N HIS A 889 7.26 25.00 -14.77
CA HIS A 889 7.56 26.08 -15.69
C HIS A 889 6.55 26.11 -16.84
N GLY A 890 6.30 24.99 -17.52
CA GLY A 890 5.33 24.92 -18.63
C GLY A 890 3.91 25.30 -18.22
N VAL A 891 3.46 24.85 -17.04
CA VAL A 891 2.15 25.23 -16.49
C VAL A 891 2.08 26.73 -16.16
N CYS A 892 3.11 27.28 -15.52
CA CYS A 892 3.16 28.70 -15.18
C CYS A 892 3.28 29.59 -16.44
N ALA A 893 4.08 29.18 -17.42
CA ALA A 893 4.20 29.88 -18.69
C ALA A 893 2.85 29.94 -19.42
N ALA A 894 2.08 28.84 -19.42
CA ALA A 894 0.74 28.82 -19.99
C ALA A 894 -0.19 29.83 -19.32
N GLU A 895 -0.28 29.84 -17.99
CA GLU A 895 -1.15 30.80 -17.27
C GLU A 895 -0.66 32.25 -17.41
N ALA A 896 0.63 32.47 -17.64
CA ALA A 896 1.19 33.80 -17.89
C ALA A 896 0.84 34.37 -19.29
N CYS A 897 0.46 33.55 -20.26
CA CYS A 897 0.08 34.00 -21.62
C CYS A 897 -1.23 34.82 -21.66
N VAL A 898 -2.04 34.77 -20.60
CA VAL A 898 -3.33 35.48 -20.56
C VAL A 898 -3.10 36.99 -20.39
N ASN A 899 -3.15 37.73 -21.49
CA ASN A 899 -3.02 39.19 -21.46
C ASN A 899 -4.39 39.84 -21.18
N LYS A 900 -4.55 40.43 -19.99
CA LYS A 900 -5.79 41.10 -19.57
C LYS A 900 -6.18 42.34 -20.39
N SER A 901 -5.26 42.86 -21.23
CA SER A 901 -5.45 44.13 -21.95
C SER A 901 -6.06 44.01 -23.35
N ASP A 902 -5.93 42.87 -24.04
CA ASP A 902 -6.47 42.66 -25.39
C ASP A 902 -7.63 41.65 -25.36
N THR A 903 -8.85 42.18 -25.40
CA THR A 903 -10.10 41.38 -25.32
C THR A 903 -10.62 40.97 -26.70
N SER A 904 -9.85 41.17 -27.78
CA SER A 904 -10.30 40.80 -29.12
C SER A 904 -10.46 39.28 -29.25
N THR A 905 -11.55 38.83 -29.90
CA THR A 905 -11.85 37.38 -30.03
C THR A 905 -10.76 36.62 -30.77
N LYS A 906 -10.04 37.26 -31.70
CA LYS A 906 -8.89 36.68 -32.41
C LYS A 906 -7.68 36.50 -31.49
N ALA A 907 -7.36 37.51 -30.68
CA ALA A 907 -6.28 37.40 -29.69
C ALA A 907 -6.58 36.29 -28.69
N LEU A 908 -7.81 36.21 -28.18
CA LEU A 908 -8.23 35.19 -27.22
C LEU A 908 -8.12 33.76 -27.79
N THR A 909 -8.50 33.52 -29.05
CA THR A 909 -8.30 32.20 -29.68
C THR A 909 -6.83 31.84 -29.88
N SER A 910 -5.98 32.83 -30.18
CA SER A 910 -4.53 32.61 -30.32
C SER A 910 -3.89 32.29 -28.97
N GLN A 911 -4.25 33.07 -27.93
CA GLN A 911 -3.78 32.87 -26.56
C GLN A 911 -4.18 31.49 -26.03
N ILE A 912 -5.45 31.08 -26.17
CA ILE A 912 -5.87 29.73 -25.73
C ILE A 912 -5.09 28.63 -26.47
N SER A 913 -4.81 28.81 -27.76
CA SER A 913 -4.02 27.83 -28.53
C SER A 913 -2.59 27.72 -28.01
N GLU A 914 -1.95 28.84 -27.71
CA GLU A 914 -0.61 28.89 -27.12
C GLU A 914 -0.58 28.27 -25.71
N MET A 915 -1.58 28.59 -24.87
CA MET A 915 -1.75 27.98 -23.55
C MET A 915 -1.85 26.45 -23.64
N LEU A 916 -2.64 25.92 -24.57
CA LEU A 916 -2.82 24.48 -24.75
C LEU A 916 -1.51 23.77 -25.10
N VAL A 917 -0.67 24.37 -25.95
CA VAL A 917 0.65 23.82 -26.30
C VAL A 917 1.55 23.75 -25.06
N LEU A 918 1.65 24.85 -24.32
CA LEU A 918 2.48 24.93 -23.12
C LEU A 918 1.99 23.98 -22.02
N TYR A 919 0.68 23.85 -21.83
CA TYR A 919 0.10 22.89 -20.90
C TYR A 919 0.35 21.43 -21.29
N GLN A 920 0.27 21.10 -22.58
CA GLN A 920 0.58 19.76 -23.06
C GLN A 920 2.05 19.42 -22.84
N GLN A 921 2.96 20.35 -23.11
CA GLN A 921 4.39 20.19 -22.81
C GLN A 921 4.62 20.02 -21.30
N GLY A 922 3.95 20.83 -20.47
CA GLY A 922 3.99 20.71 -19.02
C GLY A 922 3.49 19.34 -18.52
N LEU A 923 2.36 18.85 -19.04
CA LEU A 923 1.80 17.54 -18.68
C LEU A 923 2.72 16.38 -19.04
N VAL A 924 3.36 16.43 -20.22
CA VAL A 924 4.33 15.40 -20.63
C VAL A 924 5.52 15.37 -19.68
N SER A 925 6.05 16.54 -19.30
CA SER A 925 7.14 16.65 -18.32
C SER A 925 6.73 16.15 -16.93
N ILE A 926 5.54 16.52 -16.42
CA ILE A 926 5.04 16.01 -15.13
C ILE A 926 4.85 14.49 -15.16
N LYS A 927 4.37 13.93 -16.28
CA LYS A 927 4.28 12.47 -16.46
C LYS A 927 5.65 11.80 -16.47
N ALA A 928 6.66 12.41 -17.09
CA ALA A 928 8.03 11.93 -17.09
C ALA A 928 8.68 12.00 -15.69
N ALA A 929 8.27 12.95 -14.85
CA ALA A 929 8.68 13.04 -13.46
C ALA A 929 8.07 11.94 -12.56
N SER A 930 6.92 11.37 -12.94
CA SER A 930 6.20 10.38 -12.15
C SER A 930 6.93 9.03 -12.14
N THR A 931 7.13 8.46 -10.95
CA THR A 931 7.75 7.12 -10.76
C THR A 931 6.76 6.14 -10.14
N SER A 932 7.10 4.84 -10.11
CA SER A 932 6.31 3.82 -9.42
C SER A 932 6.28 3.99 -7.91
N VAL A 933 7.26 4.68 -7.32
CA VAL A 933 7.37 4.94 -5.87
C VAL A 933 6.69 6.26 -5.48
N GLY A 934 6.77 7.28 -6.33
CA GLY A 934 6.14 8.58 -6.15
C GLY A 934 5.25 8.93 -7.34
N THR A 935 4.04 8.35 -7.39
CA THR A 935 3.12 8.56 -8.50
C THR A 935 2.44 9.93 -8.41
N MET A 936 2.55 10.75 -9.46
CA MET A 936 1.94 12.09 -9.53
C MET A 936 0.54 12.06 -10.16
N VAL A 937 -0.34 11.20 -9.65
CA VAL A 937 -1.68 10.97 -10.24
C VAL A 937 -2.53 12.23 -10.18
N PHE A 938 -2.63 12.84 -9.00
CA PHE A 938 -3.45 14.04 -8.79
C PHE A 938 -3.03 15.21 -9.67
N GLN A 939 -1.73 15.51 -9.72
CA GLN A 939 -1.18 16.60 -10.53
C GLN A 939 -1.42 16.35 -12.03
N CYS A 940 -1.22 15.11 -12.50
CA CYS A 940 -1.46 14.74 -13.89
C CYS A 940 -2.94 14.81 -14.27
N GLU A 941 -3.85 14.35 -13.41
CA GLU A 941 -5.29 14.42 -13.68
C GLU A 941 -5.78 15.87 -13.65
N PHE A 942 -5.36 16.66 -12.67
CA PHE A 942 -5.74 18.07 -12.58
C PHE A 942 -5.32 18.86 -13.83
N VAL A 943 -4.05 18.75 -14.24
CA VAL A 943 -3.55 19.44 -15.45
C VAL A 943 -4.28 18.95 -16.70
N ARG A 944 -4.63 17.65 -16.78
CA ARG A 944 -5.42 17.12 -17.89
C ARG A 944 -6.83 17.68 -17.94
N LEU A 945 -7.52 17.78 -16.80
CA LEU A 945 -8.84 18.40 -16.73
C LEU A 945 -8.79 19.89 -17.06
N ARG A 946 -7.72 20.60 -16.66
CA ARG A 946 -7.50 21.99 -17.06
C ARG A 946 -7.32 22.14 -18.58
N ILE A 947 -6.56 21.25 -19.22
CA ILE A 947 -6.42 21.20 -20.69
C ILE A 947 -7.79 20.96 -21.34
N TRP A 948 -8.56 19.98 -20.86
CA TRP A 948 -9.87 19.69 -21.44
C TRP A 948 -10.82 20.88 -21.29
N LEU A 949 -10.84 21.54 -20.12
CA LEU A 949 -11.60 22.77 -19.93
C LEU A 949 -11.22 23.86 -20.94
N LEU A 950 -9.93 24.09 -21.18
CA LEU A 950 -9.45 25.06 -22.17
C LEU A 950 -9.84 24.67 -23.61
N GLN A 951 -9.82 23.37 -23.95
CA GLN A 951 -10.28 22.88 -25.25
C GLN A 951 -11.78 23.11 -25.44
N THR A 952 -12.60 22.83 -24.43
CA THR A 952 -14.05 23.09 -24.48
C THR A 952 -14.33 24.59 -24.56
N HIS A 953 -13.54 25.45 -23.88
CA HIS A 953 -13.61 26.91 -24.06
C HIS A 953 -13.26 27.33 -25.49
N GLN A 954 -12.18 26.79 -26.07
CA GLN A 954 -11.80 27.09 -27.45
C GLN A 954 -12.91 26.69 -28.43
N GLN A 955 -13.50 25.52 -28.23
CA GLN A 955 -14.61 25.00 -29.03
C GLN A 955 -15.86 25.88 -28.90
N LEU A 956 -16.19 26.34 -27.69
CA LEU A 956 -17.29 27.26 -27.45
C LEU A 956 -17.06 28.60 -28.15
N VAL A 957 -15.87 29.20 -28.02
CA VAL A 957 -15.53 30.46 -28.70
C VAL A 957 -15.61 30.30 -30.22
N HIS A 958 -15.13 29.19 -30.77
CA HIS A 958 -15.25 28.88 -32.20
C HIS A 958 -16.73 28.76 -32.65
N THR A 959 -17.56 28.09 -31.85
CA THR A 959 -18.99 27.94 -32.11
C THR A 959 -19.73 29.30 -32.01
N CYS A 960 -19.36 30.17 -31.07
CA CYS A 960 -19.91 31.51 -30.95
C CYS A 960 -19.46 32.43 -32.11
N ASN A 961 -18.22 32.29 -32.59
CA ASN A 961 -17.73 33.06 -33.74
C ASN A 961 -18.44 32.65 -35.04
N THR A 962 -18.76 31.36 -35.22
CA THR A 962 -19.56 30.86 -36.35
C THR A 962 -21.04 31.25 -36.23
N PHE A 963 -21.55 31.48 -35.02
CA PHE A 963 -22.89 32.05 -34.82
C PHE A 963 -22.99 33.50 -35.30
N ARG A 964 -21.94 34.32 -35.09
CA ARG A 964 -21.91 35.74 -35.54
C ARG A 964 -21.99 35.91 -37.06
N THR A 965 -21.66 34.87 -37.83
CA THR A 965 -21.74 34.90 -39.30
C THR A 965 -23.08 34.37 -39.83
N CYS A 966 -24.02 34.00 -38.95
CA CYS A 966 -25.37 33.56 -39.31
C CYS A 966 -26.42 34.65 -39.01
N PRO A 967 -27.49 34.78 -39.83
CA PRO A 967 -28.57 35.73 -39.55
C PRO A 967 -29.36 35.34 -38.28
N PRO A 968 -29.97 36.30 -37.55
CA PRO A 968 -30.76 36.03 -36.35
C PRO A 968 -31.91 35.04 -36.59
N PRO A 969 -32.29 34.21 -35.58
CA PRO A 969 -33.35 33.19 -35.72
C PRO A 969 -34.70 33.75 -36.24
N ALA A 970 -35.01 35.01 -35.90
CA ALA A 970 -36.23 35.70 -36.33
C ALA A 970 -36.30 35.98 -37.85
N ILE A 971 -35.15 36.05 -38.54
CA ILE A 971 -35.05 36.29 -39.99
C ILE A 971 -34.77 34.98 -40.74
N ALA A 972 -34.15 34.00 -40.06
CA ALA A 972 -33.81 32.69 -40.60
C ALA A 972 -35.03 31.88 -41.08
N THR A 973 -36.19 31.98 -40.42
CA THR A 973 -37.45 31.34 -40.88
C THR A 973 -38.00 31.95 -42.17
N ALA A 974 -37.79 33.26 -42.39
CA ALA A 974 -38.22 33.95 -43.62
C ALA A 974 -37.25 33.71 -44.79
N MET A 975 -35.94 33.58 -44.52
CA MET A 975 -34.91 33.23 -45.52
C MET A 975 -34.84 31.72 -45.81
N ALA A 976 -35.29 30.88 -44.89
CA ALA A 976 -35.39 29.42 -45.04
C ALA A 976 -36.37 28.96 -46.12
N VAL A 977 -37.42 29.76 -46.40
CA VAL A 977 -38.38 29.47 -47.47
C VAL A 977 -37.75 29.67 -48.86
N SER A 978 -36.68 30.49 -48.97
CA SER A 978 -35.96 30.74 -50.21
C SER A 978 -34.65 29.94 -50.36
N ASN A 979 -33.99 29.53 -49.28
CA ASN A 979 -32.73 28.76 -49.32
C ASN A 979 -32.67 27.64 -48.25
N ARG A 980 -32.88 26.37 -48.66
CA ARG A 980 -32.80 25.17 -47.79
C ARG A 980 -31.45 24.98 -47.07
N HIS A 981 -30.37 25.57 -47.57
CA HIS A 981 -29.03 25.44 -46.99
C HIS A 981 -28.84 26.16 -45.64
N GLU A 982 -29.64 27.18 -45.31
CA GLU A 982 -29.46 27.95 -44.07
C GLU A 982 -30.06 27.26 -42.84
N ILE A 983 -31.15 26.49 -42.98
CA ILE A 983 -31.72 25.66 -41.91
C ILE A 983 -30.72 24.59 -41.45
N SER A 984 -30.01 23.98 -42.40
CA SER A 984 -28.96 23.00 -42.10
C SER A 984 -27.80 23.62 -41.30
N ARG A 985 -27.44 24.89 -41.56
CA ARG A 985 -26.36 25.58 -40.83
C ARG A 985 -26.76 25.90 -39.39
N VAL A 986 -27.99 26.38 -39.16
CA VAL A 986 -28.50 26.64 -37.80
C VAL A 986 -28.60 25.32 -37.00
N SER A 987 -29.07 24.24 -37.63
CA SER A 987 -29.11 22.91 -37.02
C SER A 987 -27.70 22.37 -36.69
N GLN A 988 -26.71 22.61 -37.55
CA GLN A 988 -25.31 22.26 -37.28
C GLN A 988 -24.74 23.02 -36.08
N ILE A 989 -25.03 24.32 -35.93
CA ILE A 989 -24.55 25.11 -34.79
C ILE A 989 -25.23 24.67 -33.49
N LEU A 990 -26.53 24.39 -33.51
CA LEU A 990 -27.24 23.84 -32.34
C LEU A 990 -26.67 22.48 -31.92
N ASN A 991 -26.30 21.61 -32.87
CA ASN A 991 -25.62 20.35 -32.58
C ASN A 991 -24.22 20.57 -31.99
N GLN A 992 -23.48 21.58 -32.44
CA GLN A 992 -22.17 21.94 -31.88
C GLN A 992 -22.29 22.49 -30.45
N LEU A 993 -23.27 23.37 -30.19
CA LEU A 993 -23.56 23.86 -28.83
C LEU A 993 -23.99 22.73 -27.90
N GLY A 994 -24.84 21.81 -28.38
CA GLY A 994 -25.22 20.61 -27.64
C GLY A 994 -24.03 19.69 -27.35
N LYS A 995 -23.02 19.64 -28.22
CA LYS A 995 -21.76 18.93 -27.95
C LYS A 995 -20.94 19.63 -26.87
N CYS A 996 -20.80 20.96 -26.93
CA CYS A 996 -20.10 21.72 -25.89
C CYS A 996 -20.74 21.54 -24.51
N LEU A 997 -22.08 21.54 -24.44
CA LEU A 997 -22.81 21.32 -23.18
C LEU A 997 -22.51 19.94 -22.58
N LYS A 998 -22.52 18.88 -23.41
CA LYS A 998 -22.12 17.53 -22.98
C LYS A 998 -20.66 17.45 -22.51
N GLU A 999 -19.76 18.22 -23.14
CA GLU A 999 -18.36 18.29 -22.69
C GLU A 999 -18.24 18.96 -21.31
N TYR A 1000 -19.01 20.02 -21.03
CA TYR A 1000 -19.05 20.65 -19.70
C TYR A 1000 -19.65 19.72 -18.63
N GLU A 1001 -20.73 18.98 -18.95
CA GLU A 1001 -21.29 17.96 -18.07
C GLU A 1001 -20.23 16.90 -17.74
N GLY A 1002 -19.55 16.35 -18.75
CA GLY A 1002 -18.46 15.38 -18.55
C GLY A 1002 -17.27 15.93 -17.75
N LEU A 1003 -16.91 17.21 -17.93
CA LEU A 1003 -15.90 17.89 -17.12
C LEU A 1003 -16.34 17.98 -15.65
N SER A 1004 -17.61 18.32 -15.38
CA SER A 1004 -18.14 18.41 -14.02
C SER A 1004 -18.09 17.06 -13.30
N GLU A 1005 -18.49 15.96 -13.97
CA GLU A 1005 -18.38 14.61 -13.43
C GLU A 1005 -16.94 14.25 -13.08
N LYS A 1006 -15.98 14.62 -13.96
CA LYS A 1006 -14.56 14.33 -13.70
C LYS A 1006 -13.93 15.17 -12.61
N PHE A 1007 -14.33 16.42 -12.44
CA PHE A 1007 -13.92 17.21 -11.28
C PHE A 1007 -14.53 16.68 -9.97
N ALA A 1008 -15.75 16.14 -10.00
CA ALA A 1008 -16.35 15.45 -8.86
C ALA A 1008 -15.60 14.15 -8.52
N ASP A 1009 -15.22 13.36 -9.52
CA ASP A 1009 -14.35 12.19 -9.32
C ASP A 1009 -12.99 12.60 -8.74
N LEU A 1010 -12.37 13.68 -9.25
CA LEU A 1010 -11.10 14.20 -8.71
C LEU A 1010 -11.25 14.63 -7.26
N TYR A 1011 -12.33 15.35 -6.92
CA TYR A 1011 -12.65 15.75 -5.55
C TYR A 1011 -12.73 14.51 -4.64
N GLN A 1012 -13.54 13.52 -4.99
CA GLN A 1012 -13.71 12.30 -4.21
C GLN A 1012 -12.43 11.44 -4.12
N SER A 1013 -11.52 11.56 -5.10
CA SER A 1013 -10.21 10.88 -5.08
C SER A 1013 -9.13 11.61 -4.26
N ALA A 1014 -9.42 12.82 -3.75
CA ALA A 1014 -8.46 13.68 -3.06
C ALA A 1014 -8.68 13.69 -1.53
N PHE A 1015 -8.66 12.52 -0.89
CA PHE A 1015 -8.83 12.39 0.57
C PHE A 1015 -7.74 13.12 1.38
N ASP A 1016 -6.52 13.21 0.85
CA ASP A 1016 -5.40 13.85 1.56
C ASP A 1016 -5.26 15.35 1.26
N ALA A 1017 -6.09 15.90 0.37
CA ALA A 1017 -6.06 17.33 0.03
C ALA A 1017 -6.43 18.20 1.24
N ASP A 1018 -5.82 19.37 1.35
CA ASP A 1018 -6.23 20.36 2.35
C ASP A 1018 -7.55 21.04 1.96
N THR A 1019 -8.16 21.74 2.92
CA THR A 1019 -9.47 22.38 2.74
C THR A 1019 -9.47 23.39 1.59
N HIS A 1020 -8.36 24.10 1.36
CA HIS A 1020 -8.25 25.06 0.26
C HIS A 1020 -8.24 24.36 -1.10
N THR A 1021 -7.45 23.30 -1.28
CA THR A 1021 -7.43 22.52 -2.54
C THR A 1021 -8.81 21.97 -2.87
N LEU A 1022 -9.51 21.42 -1.88
CA LEU A 1022 -10.88 20.92 -2.07
C LEU A 1022 -11.85 22.04 -2.45
N HIS A 1023 -11.74 23.21 -1.84
CA HIS A 1023 -12.56 24.37 -2.18
C HIS A 1023 -12.34 24.80 -3.63
N THR A 1024 -11.08 24.85 -4.10
CA THR A 1024 -10.77 25.15 -5.51
C THR A 1024 -11.42 24.15 -6.47
N ILE A 1025 -11.34 22.84 -6.18
CA ILE A 1025 -11.96 21.82 -7.04
C ILE A 1025 -13.50 22.00 -7.07
N LEU A 1026 -14.12 22.35 -5.94
CA LEU A 1026 -15.54 22.67 -5.89
C LEU A 1026 -15.91 23.90 -6.72
N LEU A 1027 -15.07 24.94 -6.75
CA LEU A 1027 -15.30 26.10 -7.63
C LEU A 1027 -15.28 25.70 -9.11
N TYR A 1028 -14.37 24.82 -9.51
CA TYR A 1028 -14.35 24.26 -10.88
C TYR A 1028 -15.59 23.44 -11.20
N LEU A 1029 -16.06 22.63 -10.25
CA LEU A 1029 -17.30 21.86 -10.37
C LEU A 1029 -18.51 22.77 -10.56
N GLN A 1030 -18.62 23.82 -9.73
CA GLN A 1030 -19.70 24.80 -9.80
C GLN A 1030 -19.71 25.56 -11.13
N PHE A 1031 -18.54 25.89 -11.68
CA PHE A 1031 -18.44 26.52 -13.00
C PHE A 1031 -18.98 25.62 -14.12
N GLY A 1032 -18.65 24.33 -14.10
CA GLY A 1032 -19.21 23.35 -15.04
C GLY A 1032 -20.73 23.29 -14.98
N ALA A 1033 -21.31 23.28 -13.77
CA ALA A 1033 -22.75 23.26 -13.55
C ALA A 1033 -23.46 24.58 -13.91
N LEU A 1034 -22.91 25.74 -13.52
CA LEU A 1034 -23.50 27.06 -13.78
C LEU A 1034 -23.60 27.39 -15.27
N SER A 1035 -22.72 26.83 -16.10
CA SER A 1035 -22.79 26.96 -17.57
C SER A 1035 -24.06 26.35 -18.19
N THR A 1036 -24.77 25.50 -17.42
CA THR A 1036 -25.98 24.80 -17.88
C THR A 1036 -27.29 25.47 -17.45
N THR A 1037 -27.28 26.37 -16.44
CA THR A 1037 -28.54 26.82 -15.80
C THR A 1037 -28.85 28.32 -15.82
N ASP A 1038 -27.93 29.27 -16.05
CA ASP A 1038 -28.33 30.69 -16.14
C ASP A 1038 -27.36 31.61 -16.90
N LYS A 1039 -27.89 32.70 -17.47
CA LYS A 1039 -27.17 33.63 -18.38
C LYS A 1039 -26.24 34.66 -17.71
N ASP A 1040 -26.24 34.84 -16.38
CA ASP A 1040 -25.62 36.03 -15.75
C ASP A 1040 -24.63 35.87 -14.55
N PRO A 1041 -23.93 34.74 -14.26
CA PRO A 1041 -22.87 34.72 -13.23
C PRO A 1041 -21.43 34.56 -13.76
N LEU A 1042 -21.18 34.78 -15.06
CA LEU A 1042 -19.84 34.60 -15.66
C LEU A 1042 -18.75 35.52 -15.07
N THR A 1043 -19.12 36.72 -14.61
CA THR A 1043 -18.15 37.76 -14.22
C THR A 1043 -17.61 37.58 -12.79
N VAL A 1044 -18.42 37.06 -11.85
CA VAL A 1044 -18.01 36.87 -10.44
C VAL A 1044 -17.20 35.57 -10.28
N THR A 1045 -17.49 34.55 -11.10
CA THR A 1045 -16.85 33.23 -10.98
C THR A 1045 -15.42 33.22 -11.54
N ILE A 1046 -15.13 33.98 -12.61
CA ILE A 1046 -13.80 34.04 -13.24
C ILE A 1046 -12.76 34.72 -12.32
N GLN A 1047 -13.14 35.74 -11.55
CA GLN A 1047 -12.23 36.38 -10.59
C GLN A 1047 -11.90 35.48 -9.39
N SER A 1048 -12.80 34.57 -8.99
CA SER A 1048 -12.53 33.57 -7.93
C SER A 1048 -11.66 32.41 -8.41
N ILE A 1049 -11.91 31.89 -9.62
CA ILE A 1049 -11.18 30.74 -10.19
C ILE A 1049 -9.72 31.11 -10.50
N GLN A 1050 -9.45 32.35 -10.88
CA GLN A 1050 -8.09 32.83 -11.15
C GLN A 1050 -7.25 33.05 -9.87
N ARG A 1051 -7.90 33.24 -8.69
CA ARG A 1051 -7.23 33.35 -7.39
C ARG A 1051 -6.80 31.98 -6.83
N ASP A 1052 -7.53 30.91 -7.12
CA ASP A 1052 -7.45 29.67 -6.34
C ASP A 1052 -6.81 28.45 -7.03
N LEU A 1053 -6.38 28.58 -8.30
CA LEU A 1053 -5.71 27.53 -9.11
C LEU A 1053 -4.52 26.82 -8.46
N ASN A 1054 -3.95 27.42 -7.43
CA ASN A 1054 -2.53 27.30 -7.15
C ASN A 1054 -2.21 26.58 -5.84
N SER A 1055 -3.23 26.20 -5.06
CA SER A 1055 -3.12 25.28 -3.92
C SER A 1055 -2.85 23.83 -4.40
N ILE A 1056 -3.33 23.51 -5.60
CA ILE A 1056 -3.47 22.15 -6.11
C ILE A 1056 -2.13 21.52 -6.50
N ILE A 1057 -1.20 22.33 -7.02
CA ILE A 1057 0.14 21.87 -7.41
C ILE A 1057 1.09 21.83 -6.19
N GLN A 1058 0.64 22.37 -5.05
CA GLN A 1058 1.38 22.43 -3.79
C GLN A 1058 1.08 21.29 -2.83
N SER A 1059 0.11 20.42 -3.09
CA SER A 1059 -0.03 19.19 -2.31
C SER A 1059 1.19 18.31 -2.59
N HIS A 1060 2.29 18.56 -1.88
CA HIS A 1060 3.10 17.45 -1.45
C HIS A 1060 2.11 16.53 -0.77
N SER A 1061 1.88 15.37 -1.36
CA SER A 1061 1.39 14.21 -0.64
C SER A 1061 2.38 14.00 0.50
N SER A 1062 2.19 14.69 1.63
CA SER A 1062 2.64 14.18 2.92
C SER A 1062 2.14 12.75 2.94
N GLU A 1063 3.04 11.77 2.91
CA GLU A 1063 2.77 10.33 2.79
C GLU A 1063 1.28 10.01 3.01
N GLY A 1064 0.55 9.86 1.90
CA GLY A 1064 -0.92 9.86 1.93
C GLY A 1064 -1.48 8.63 2.63
N LEU A 1065 -2.80 8.64 2.89
CA LEU A 1065 -3.50 7.45 3.37
C LEU A 1065 -3.38 6.34 2.31
N THR A 1066 -2.68 5.26 2.63
CA THR A 1066 -2.56 4.09 1.75
C THR A 1066 -3.36 2.94 2.33
N HIS A 1067 -4.01 2.17 1.47
CA HIS A 1067 -4.70 0.96 1.90
C HIS A 1067 -4.04 -0.23 1.27
N GLN A 1068 -3.82 -1.27 2.06
CA GLN A 1068 -3.41 -2.56 1.53
C GLN A 1068 -4.63 -3.46 1.51
N LEU A 1069 -5.05 -3.91 0.33
CA LEU A 1069 -6.14 -4.86 0.15
C LEU A 1069 -5.58 -6.24 -0.21
N ALA A 1070 -6.07 -7.25 0.50
CA ALA A 1070 -5.85 -8.65 0.21
C ALA A 1070 -7.19 -9.33 -0.10
N ILE A 1071 -7.27 -10.04 -1.22
CA ILE A 1071 -8.46 -10.82 -1.61
C ILE A 1071 -8.14 -12.30 -1.51
N SER A 1072 -9.09 -13.07 -0.97
CA SER A 1072 -9.09 -14.53 -0.98
C SER A 1072 -10.41 -15.02 -1.59
N PRO A 1073 -10.40 -15.92 -2.59
CA PRO A 1073 -9.25 -16.66 -3.11
C PRO A 1073 -8.31 -15.78 -3.97
N GLN A 1074 -7.01 -16.06 -3.87
CA GLN A 1074 -6.00 -15.43 -4.72
C GLN A 1074 -5.92 -16.15 -6.07
N GLN A 1075 -5.71 -15.41 -7.15
CA GLN A 1075 -5.39 -16.01 -8.44
C GLN A 1075 -4.05 -16.74 -8.36
N LEU A 1076 -4.06 -18.03 -8.70
CA LEU A 1076 -2.87 -18.85 -8.87
C LEU A 1076 -2.17 -18.40 -10.17
N SER A 1077 -1.33 -17.36 -10.06
CA SER A 1077 -0.73 -16.57 -11.16
C SER A 1077 -1.70 -15.59 -11.82
N GLY A 1078 -1.25 -14.36 -12.12
CA GLY A 1078 -2.09 -13.19 -12.46
C GLY A 1078 -2.86 -13.25 -13.79
N LEU A 1079 -3.06 -14.43 -14.38
CA LEU A 1079 -3.78 -14.62 -15.65
C LEU A 1079 -4.77 -15.80 -15.63
N ASP A 1080 -4.61 -16.81 -14.76
CA ASP A 1080 -5.52 -17.95 -14.72
C ASP A 1080 -6.81 -17.60 -13.97
N PRO A 1081 -8.00 -17.69 -14.61
CA PRO A 1081 -9.25 -17.37 -13.96
C PRO A 1081 -9.62 -18.41 -12.91
N VAL A 1082 -10.18 -17.97 -11.78
CA VAL A 1082 -10.74 -18.86 -10.76
C VAL A 1082 -11.92 -19.63 -11.37
N GLN A 1083 -11.83 -20.96 -11.40
CA GLN A 1083 -12.86 -21.81 -11.99
C GLN A 1083 -14.00 -22.04 -11.00
N VAL A 1084 -15.23 -21.77 -11.43
CA VAL A 1084 -16.45 -21.91 -10.62
C VAL A 1084 -17.50 -22.65 -11.44
N HIS A 1085 -18.22 -23.60 -10.83
CA HIS A 1085 -19.32 -24.28 -11.51
C HIS A 1085 -20.51 -23.34 -11.66
N ASN A 1086 -21.20 -23.43 -12.80
CA ASN A 1086 -22.49 -22.76 -12.99
C ASN A 1086 -23.45 -23.20 -11.87
N GLU A 1087 -24.16 -22.25 -11.26
CA GLU A 1087 -25.03 -22.43 -10.07
C GLU A 1087 -24.34 -22.50 -8.68
N THR A 1088 -23.00 -22.54 -8.59
CA THR A 1088 -22.30 -22.47 -7.29
C THR A 1088 -21.98 -21.03 -6.88
N GLN A 1089 -22.08 -20.74 -5.58
CA GLN A 1089 -21.68 -19.44 -5.02
C GLN A 1089 -20.17 -19.41 -4.77
N LEU A 1090 -19.51 -18.33 -5.19
CA LEU A 1090 -18.12 -18.06 -4.84
C LEU A 1090 -18.08 -17.11 -3.63
N THR A 1091 -17.48 -17.57 -2.54
CA THR A 1091 -17.14 -16.70 -1.42
C THR A 1091 -15.85 -15.95 -1.70
N VAL A 1092 -15.91 -14.63 -1.70
CA VAL A 1092 -14.75 -13.76 -1.80
C VAL A 1092 -14.57 -13.02 -0.48
N LYS A 1093 -13.53 -13.39 0.26
CA LYS A 1093 -13.09 -12.71 1.48
C LYS A 1093 -12.16 -11.57 1.10
N VAL A 1094 -12.50 -10.37 1.51
CA VAL A 1094 -11.70 -9.17 1.35
C VAL A 1094 -11.19 -8.78 2.74
N GLU A 1095 -9.89 -8.64 2.86
CA GLU A 1095 -9.23 -8.15 4.08
C GLU A 1095 -8.43 -6.91 3.71
N GLY A 1096 -8.40 -5.92 4.59
CA GLY A 1096 -7.62 -4.72 4.33
C GLY A 1096 -7.14 -4.02 5.58
N ILE A 1097 -6.12 -3.19 5.37
CA ILE A 1097 -5.45 -2.43 6.42
C ILE A 1097 -5.35 -0.98 5.96
N VAL A 1098 -5.74 -0.07 6.85
CA VAL A 1098 -5.65 1.38 6.69
C VAL A 1098 -4.27 1.81 7.20
N GLN A 1099 -3.39 2.23 6.29
CA GLN A 1099 -2.05 2.73 6.64
C GLN A 1099 -2.03 4.25 6.53
N HIS A 1100 -1.81 4.91 7.66
CA HIS A 1100 -1.60 6.35 7.72
C HIS A 1100 -0.13 6.65 7.46
N GLY A 1101 0.19 7.73 6.74
CA GLY A 1101 1.55 8.24 6.68
C GLY A 1101 1.97 8.96 7.96
N ARG A 1102 2.90 9.91 7.84
CA ARG A 1102 3.58 10.55 8.97
C ARG A 1102 2.68 11.14 10.07
N TYR A 1103 1.48 11.62 9.74
CA TYR A 1103 0.53 12.18 10.71
C TYR A 1103 -0.84 11.53 10.55
N ARG A 1104 -1.31 10.90 11.62
CA ARG A 1104 -2.65 10.31 11.70
C ARG A 1104 -3.70 11.41 11.85
N ASP A 1105 -4.77 11.32 11.07
CA ASP A 1105 -5.98 12.16 11.16
C ASP A 1105 -5.71 13.68 11.14
N LEU A 1106 -4.73 14.13 10.33
CA LEU A 1106 -4.32 15.55 10.30
C LEU A 1106 -5.46 16.48 9.83
N PHE A 1107 -6.14 16.13 8.74
CA PHE A 1107 -7.26 16.90 8.18
C PHE A 1107 -8.60 16.20 8.36
N ARG A 1108 -8.62 14.88 8.19
CA ARG A 1108 -9.81 14.03 8.16
C ARG A 1108 -9.51 12.67 8.78
N LYS A 1109 -10.51 12.06 9.39
CA LYS A 1109 -10.42 10.75 10.05
C LYS A 1109 -11.29 9.72 9.32
N VAL A 1110 -10.76 8.51 9.18
CA VAL A 1110 -11.48 7.37 8.58
C VAL A 1110 -12.48 6.83 9.60
N ALA A 1111 -13.77 6.87 9.27
CA ALA A 1111 -14.84 6.31 10.09
C ALA A 1111 -15.23 4.90 9.63
N LYS A 1112 -15.41 4.70 8.31
CA LYS A 1112 -15.78 3.41 7.71
C LYS A 1112 -15.02 3.17 6.41
N VAL A 1113 -14.96 1.92 5.99
CA VAL A 1113 -14.50 1.51 4.66
C VAL A 1113 -15.66 0.87 3.92
N GLN A 1114 -16.03 1.43 2.78
CA GLN A 1114 -17.05 0.88 1.89
C GLN A 1114 -16.36 0.02 0.82
N ILE A 1115 -16.63 -1.27 0.82
CA ILE A 1115 -16.11 -2.21 -0.18
C ILE A 1115 -17.20 -2.48 -1.19
N THR A 1116 -16.88 -2.30 -2.48
CA THR A 1116 -17.81 -2.54 -3.59
C THR A 1116 -17.22 -3.63 -4.48
N ALA A 1117 -17.99 -4.70 -4.72
CA ALA A 1117 -17.67 -5.80 -5.62
C ALA A 1117 -18.59 -5.76 -6.84
N THR A 1118 -18.02 -5.49 -8.01
CA THR A 1118 -18.72 -5.48 -9.30
C THR A 1118 -18.28 -6.64 -10.16
N SER A 1119 -19.22 -7.33 -10.82
CA SER A 1119 -18.92 -8.42 -11.76
C SER A 1119 -19.43 -8.11 -13.16
N GLU A 1120 -18.56 -8.28 -14.16
CA GLU A 1120 -18.85 -8.06 -15.58
C GLU A 1120 -18.40 -9.26 -16.43
N LEU A 1121 -19.18 -9.61 -17.46
CA LEU A 1121 -18.83 -10.66 -18.43
C LEU A 1121 -17.87 -10.11 -19.49
N VAL A 1122 -16.72 -10.77 -19.68
CA VAL A 1122 -15.64 -10.31 -20.56
C VAL A 1122 -15.87 -10.71 -22.03
N ASN A 1123 -16.56 -11.83 -22.30
CA ASN A 1123 -16.84 -12.31 -23.65
C ASN A 1123 -18.23 -11.88 -24.13
N ARG A 1124 -18.33 -10.78 -24.89
CA ARG A 1124 -19.44 -10.58 -25.84
C ARG A 1124 -19.11 -11.32 -27.12
N THR A 1125 -19.70 -12.49 -27.34
CA THR A 1125 -19.71 -13.12 -28.67
C THR A 1125 -20.40 -12.18 -29.66
N SER A 1126 -19.68 -11.70 -30.66
CA SER A 1126 -20.22 -10.89 -31.75
C SER A 1126 -21.08 -11.75 -32.69
N ASN A 1127 -22.38 -11.46 -32.70
CA ASN A 1127 -23.37 -11.62 -33.79
C ASN A 1127 -24.68 -12.24 -33.32
N SER A 1128 -25.61 -11.40 -32.83
CA SER A 1128 -27.04 -11.55 -33.09
C SER A 1128 -27.75 -10.24 -32.73
N THR A 1129 -28.16 -9.49 -33.75
CA THR A 1129 -29.02 -8.30 -33.65
C THR A 1129 -30.48 -8.61 -33.29
N ASP A 1130 -30.78 -9.82 -32.85
CA ASP A 1130 -32.09 -10.20 -32.35
C ASP A 1130 -31.95 -10.87 -30.98
N GLN A 1131 -32.09 -10.07 -29.92
CA GLN A 1131 -32.72 -10.49 -28.66
C GLN A 1131 -32.99 -9.26 -27.78
N LYS A 1132 -34.25 -8.84 -27.76
CA LYS A 1132 -34.82 -8.02 -26.69
C LYS A 1132 -34.75 -8.83 -25.38
N ASN A 1133 -34.20 -8.23 -24.34
CA ASN A 1133 -34.27 -8.63 -22.92
C ASN A 1133 -33.63 -9.97 -22.52
N SER A 1134 -32.29 -10.09 -22.59
CA SER A 1134 -31.56 -11.02 -21.71
C SER A 1134 -30.89 -10.23 -20.59
N LEU A 1135 -31.30 -10.46 -19.34
CA LEU A 1135 -30.73 -9.83 -18.14
C LEU A 1135 -29.21 -10.00 -18.11
N THR A 1136 -28.46 -8.91 -18.26
CA THR A 1136 -27.06 -8.85 -17.82
C THR A 1136 -27.07 -8.93 -16.29
N THR A 1137 -26.93 -10.13 -15.73
CA THR A 1137 -26.72 -10.32 -14.28
C THR A 1137 -25.34 -9.78 -13.91
N THR A 1138 -25.27 -8.50 -13.58
CA THR A 1138 -24.11 -7.87 -12.96
C THR A 1138 -24.29 -7.97 -11.44
N ASN A 1139 -23.40 -8.70 -10.76
CA ASN A 1139 -23.33 -8.58 -9.31
C ASN A 1139 -22.76 -7.20 -8.99
N ASN A 1140 -23.52 -6.36 -8.28
CA ASN A 1140 -23.04 -5.10 -7.71
C ASN A 1140 -23.39 -5.09 -6.23
N LEU A 1141 -22.46 -5.52 -5.40
CA LEU A 1141 -22.64 -5.63 -3.96
C LEU A 1141 -21.73 -4.62 -3.27
N SER A 1142 -22.29 -3.83 -2.36
CA SER A 1142 -21.53 -2.92 -1.51
C SER A 1142 -21.78 -3.24 -0.04
N GLN A 1143 -20.72 -3.18 0.77
CA GLN A 1143 -20.80 -3.33 2.22
C GLN A 1143 -19.88 -2.31 2.89
N SER A 1144 -20.38 -1.64 3.91
CA SER A 1144 -19.60 -0.73 4.76
C SER A 1144 -19.17 -1.43 6.04
N VAL A 1145 -17.89 -1.35 6.39
CA VAL A 1145 -17.33 -1.91 7.62
C VAL A 1145 -16.61 -0.84 8.41
N GLU A 1146 -16.82 -0.82 9.73
CA GLU A 1146 -16.02 0.01 10.64
C GLU A 1146 -14.70 -0.74 10.91
N PRO A 1147 -13.53 -0.18 10.57
CA PRO A 1147 -12.27 -0.84 10.84
C PRO A 1147 -12.06 -0.98 12.35
N HIS A 1148 -11.68 -2.17 12.79
CA HIS A 1148 -11.29 -2.39 14.18
C HIS A 1148 -9.83 -1.98 14.34
N ASN A 1149 -9.60 -0.83 14.96
CA ASN A 1149 -8.35 -0.07 14.85
C ASN A 1149 -8.09 0.29 13.39
N ASP A 1150 -7.15 -0.41 12.75
CA ASP A 1150 -6.74 -0.12 11.38
C ASP A 1150 -7.01 -1.32 10.43
N TYR A 1151 -7.61 -2.41 10.92
CA TYR A 1151 -7.91 -3.64 10.15
C TYR A 1151 -9.41 -3.83 9.91
N PHE A 1152 -9.77 -4.33 8.73
CA PHE A 1152 -11.14 -4.74 8.41
C PHE A 1152 -11.18 -6.02 7.57
N SER A 1153 -12.30 -6.75 7.66
CA SER A 1153 -12.56 -7.93 6.84
C SER A 1153 -14.05 -8.03 6.49
N VAL A 1154 -14.33 -8.41 5.23
CA VAL A 1154 -15.68 -8.54 4.67
C VAL A 1154 -15.75 -9.77 3.77
N ASN A 1155 -16.91 -10.43 3.73
CA ASN A 1155 -17.16 -11.55 2.83
C ASN A 1155 -18.27 -11.20 1.83
N PHE A 1156 -17.99 -11.40 0.55
CA PHE A 1156 -18.97 -11.33 -0.53
C PHE A 1156 -19.32 -12.74 -1.01
N LEU A 1157 -20.60 -12.96 -1.31
CA LEU A 1157 -21.09 -14.16 -1.97
C LEU A 1157 -21.51 -13.78 -3.38
N LEU A 1158 -20.77 -14.23 -4.39
CA LEU A 1158 -21.01 -13.90 -5.79
C LEU A 1158 -21.60 -15.11 -6.51
N THR A 1159 -22.60 -14.86 -7.36
CA THR A 1159 -23.25 -15.90 -8.19
C THR A 1159 -22.96 -15.65 -9.66
N PHE A 1160 -22.64 -16.70 -10.42
CA PHE A 1160 -22.33 -16.60 -11.85
C PHE A 1160 -23.25 -17.52 -12.64
N PRO A 1161 -24.48 -17.07 -12.97
CA PRO A 1161 -25.48 -17.91 -13.65
C PRO A 1161 -25.21 -18.10 -15.14
N VAL A 1162 -24.35 -17.27 -15.74
CA VAL A 1162 -23.98 -17.32 -17.15
C VAL A 1162 -22.61 -18.00 -17.27
N THR A 1163 -22.47 -18.95 -18.19
CA THR A 1163 -21.17 -19.58 -18.50
C THR A 1163 -20.27 -18.61 -19.26
N GLY A 1164 -19.01 -18.48 -18.86
CA GLY A 1164 -18.05 -17.60 -19.51
C GLY A 1164 -17.06 -16.94 -18.55
N SER A 1165 -16.15 -16.14 -19.11
CA SER A 1165 -15.16 -15.40 -18.34
C SER A 1165 -15.78 -14.12 -17.77
N HIS A 1166 -15.77 -14.00 -16.44
CA HIS A 1166 -16.22 -12.85 -15.68
C HIS A 1166 -15.00 -12.13 -15.07
N SER A 1167 -15.03 -10.80 -15.06
CA SER A 1167 -14.10 -9.96 -14.31
C SER A 1167 -14.83 -9.42 -13.10
N VAL A 1168 -14.34 -9.72 -11.91
CA VAL A 1168 -14.82 -9.16 -10.65
C VAL A 1168 -13.86 -8.08 -10.21
N GLN A 1169 -14.32 -6.83 -10.17
CA GLN A 1169 -13.56 -5.72 -9.60
C GLN A 1169 -14.01 -5.48 -8.17
N ILE A 1170 -13.04 -5.39 -7.26
CA ILE A 1170 -13.26 -5.07 -5.86
C ILE A 1170 -12.57 -3.73 -5.62
N ARG A 1171 -13.33 -2.76 -5.13
CA ARG A 1171 -12.84 -1.44 -4.76
C ARG A 1171 -13.09 -1.22 -3.28
N ALA A 1172 -12.10 -0.70 -2.57
CA ALA A 1172 -12.33 -0.13 -1.25
C ALA A 1172 -12.36 1.39 -1.36
N ASP A 1173 -13.38 2.00 -0.81
CA ASP A 1173 -13.57 3.45 -0.73
C ASP A 1173 -13.69 3.83 0.75
N VAL A 1174 -13.30 5.05 1.10
CA VAL A 1174 -13.24 5.52 2.49
C VAL A 1174 -14.46 6.38 2.80
N VAL A 1175 -14.98 6.27 4.01
CA VAL A 1175 -16.03 7.16 4.54
C VAL A 1175 -15.48 7.90 5.75
N ASP A 1176 -15.60 9.22 5.75
CA ASP A 1176 -15.16 10.06 6.86
C ASP A 1176 -16.22 10.23 7.97
N GLU A 1177 -15.89 10.97 9.02
CA GLU A 1177 -16.81 11.26 10.15
C GLU A 1177 -18.04 12.08 9.75
N ASN A 1178 -18.00 12.77 8.60
CA ASN A 1178 -19.14 13.52 8.05
C ASN A 1178 -19.97 12.67 7.07
N GLU A 1179 -19.76 11.35 7.04
CA GLU A 1179 -20.42 10.40 6.13
C GLU A 1179 -20.18 10.67 4.64
N THR A 1180 -19.09 11.38 4.30
CA THR A 1180 -18.72 11.63 2.90
C THR A 1180 -17.94 10.44 2.33
N LEU A 1181 -18.35 9.95 1.16
CA LEU A 1181 -17.68 8.86 0.45
C LEU A 1181 -16.51 9.39 -0.40
N TRP A 1182 -15.33 8.82 -0.19
CA TRP A 1182 -14.07 9.15 -0.85
C TRP A 1182 -13.58 7.95 -1.67
N LYS A 1183 -13.47 8.13 -2.98
CA LYS A 1183 -13.05 7.11 -3.95
C LYS A 1183 -11.52 6.99 -4.03
N THR A 1184 -10.88 6.66 -2.92
CA THR A 1184 -9.42 6.75 -2.76
C THR A 1184 -8.71 5.44 -2.52
N GLY A 1185 -9.43 4.34 -2.25
CA GLY A 1185 -8.77 3.08 -1.98
C GLY A 1185 -8.44 2.28 -3.25
N PRO A 1186 -7.63 1.22 -3.09
CA PRO A 1186 -7.18 0.41 -4.20
C PRO A 1186 -8.35 -0.32 -4.84
N SER A 1187 -8.20 -0.56 -6.13
CA SER A 1187 -9.03 -1.53 -6.84
C SER A 1187 -8.20 -2.74 -7.20
N SER A 1188 -8.79 -3.91 -7.05
CA SER A 1188 -8.19 -5.19 -7.37
C SER A 1188 -9.19 -6.00 -8.17
N SER A 1189 -8.69 -6.71 -9.18
CA SER A 1189 -9.53 -7.47 -10.10
C SER A 1189 -9.27 -8.95 -9.97
N LEU A 1190 -10.33 -9.74 -10.12
CA LEU A 1190 -10.34 -11.19 -10.07
C LEU A 1190 -11.04 -11.70 -11.33
N SER A 1191 -10.31 -12.36 -12.20
CA SER A 1191 -10.83 -13.11 -13.34
C SER A 1191 -11.39 -14.45 -12.87
N ILE A 1192 -12.61 -14.77 -13.29
CA ILE A 1192 -13.39 -15.96 -12.93
C ILE A 1192 -13.91 -16.61 -14.20
N LYS A 1193 -13.90 -17.95 -14.28
CA LYS A 1193 -14.46 -18.69 -15.41
C LYS A 1193 -15.56 -19.61 -14.92
N SER A 1194 -16.80 -19.32 -15.31
CA SER A 1194 -17.96 -20.17 -15.05
C SER A 1194 -18.13 -21.22 -16.16
N TYR A 1195 -18.32 -22.49 -15.79
CA TYR A 1195 -18.48 -23.61 -16.71
C TYR A 1195 -19.61 -24.56 -16.29
N ASP A 1196 -20.20 -25.28 -17.24
CA ASP A 1196 -21.30 -26.23 -17.03
C ASP A 1196 -20.80 -27.69 -17.23
N ASP A 1197 -21.25 -28.62 -16.37
CA ASP A 1197 -20.81 -30.02 -16.35
C ASP A 1197 -21.41 -30.87 -17.48
N SER A 1198 -22.33 -30.31 -18.27
CA SER A 1198 -23.11 -31.02 -19.30
C SER A 1198 -22.31 -31.49 -20.54
N ILE A 1199 -21.00 -31.20 -20.65
CA ILE A 1199 -20.20 -31.48 -21.86
C ILE A 1199 -19.28 -32.72 -21.75
N THR A 1200 -19.18 -33.41 -20.59
CA THR A 1200 -18.26 -34.56 -20.42
C THR A 1200 -18.90 -35.95 -20.34
N LYS A 1201 -20.13 -36.14 -20.82
CA LYS A 1201 -20.73 -37.48 -20.99
C LYS A 1201 -21.28 -37.70 -22.41
N LYS A 1202 -20.39 -37.94 -23.39
CA LYS A 1202 -20.76 -38.71 -24.58
C LYS A 1202 -20.32 -40.17 -24.37
N PRO A 1203 -21.24 -41.15 -24.39
CA PRO A 1203 -20.89 -42.55 -24.21
C PRO A 1203 -20.22 -43.10 -25.48
N VAL A 1204 -19.27 -44.00 -25.24
CA VAL A 1204 -18.55 -44.80 -26.24
C VAL A 1204 -19.55 -45.71 -26.96
N ASN A 1205 -19.79 -45.46 -28.26
CA ASN A 1205 -20.48 -46.42 -29.12
C ASN A 1205 -19.55 -47.59 -29.47
N LYS A 1206 -19.90 -48.79 -29.00
CA LYS A 1206 -19.55 -50.06 -29.67
C LYS A 1206 -20.84 -50.85 -29.95
N PRO A 1207 -20.85 -51.65 -31.04
CA PRO A 1207 -22.06 -51.90 -31.82
C PRO A 1207 -22.88 -53.06 -31.26
N VAL A 1208 -24.21 -52.95 -31.32
CA VAL A 1208 -25.10 -54.09 -31.08
C VAL A 1208 -25.96 -54.31 -32.32
N ARG A 1209 -25.82 -55.52 -32.87
CA ARG A 1209 -26.62 -56.09 -33.95
C ARG A 1209 -28.05 -56.36 -33.46
N THR A 1210 -29.01 -55.99 -34.31
CA THR A 1210 -30.32 -56.64 -34.58
C THR A 1210 -31.20 -57.04 -33.40
N SER A 1211 -32.39 -56.43 -33.29
CA SER A 1211 -33.65 -57.05 -33.75
C SER A 1211 -34.89 -56.21 -33.39
N PHE A 1212 -35.68 -55.92 -34.42
CA PHE A 1212 -37.14 -55.73 -34.50
C PHE A 1212 -38.00 -55.72 -33.22
N GLY A 1213 -38.96 -54.79 -33.17
CA GLY A 1213 -40.30 -55.10 -32.63
C GLY A 1213 -41.06 -53.98 -31.91
N GLN A 1214 -42.00 -53.36 -32.64
CA GLN A 1214 -43.33 -52.90 -32.18
C GLN A 1214 -43.48 -51.64 -31.28
N MET A 1215 -44.11 -50.62 -31.89
CA MET A 1215 -44.99 -49.59 -31.30
C MET A 1215 -46.34 -50.19 -30.83
N PRO A 1216 -47.26 -49.41 -30.21
CA PRO A 1216 -47.31 -48.82 -28.86
C PRO A 1216 -48.57 -49.38 -28.12
N PRO A 1217 -49.09 -48.80 -27.01
CA PRO A 1217 -50.09 -47.73 -27.16
C PRO A 1217 -50.30 -46.75 -25.97
N SER A 1218 -50.96 -45.63 -26.33
CA SER A 1218 -52.06 -44.92 -25.63
C SER A 1218 -51.91 -44.31 -24.23
N VAL A 1219 -51.87 -42.97 -24.21
CA VAL A 1219 -52.90 -42.04 -23.69
C VAL A 1219 -53.72 -42.47 -22.46
N ALA A 1220 -53.64 -41.68 -21.37
CA ALA A 1220 -54.81 -41.30 -20.58
C ALA A 1220 -54.56 -40.03 -19.76
N SER A 1221 -55.39 -39.04 -20.04
CA SER A 1221 -55.64 -37.77 -19.37
C SER A 1221 -56.60 -37.89 -18.18
N SER A 1222 -56.46 -37.06 -17.14
CA SER A 1222 -57.54 -36.45 -16.33
C SER A 1222 -56.91 -35.77 -15.09
N SER A 1223 -56.87 -34.43 -15.01
CA SER A 1223 -57.83 -33.55 -14.29
C SER A 1223 -57.77 -33.75 -12.75
N SER A 1224 -57.71 -32.78 -11.85
CA SER A 1224 -58.26 -31.42 -11.79
C SER A 1224 -57.82 -30.81 -10.44
N SER A 1225 -57.13 -29.66 -10.42
CA SER A 1225 -57.55 -28.34 -9.89
C SER A 1225 -58.03 -28.27 -8.42
N SER A 1226 -57.39 -27.42 -7.60
CA SER A 1226 -57.98 -26.18 -7.05
C SER A 1226 -57.14 -25.55 -5.92
N ASN A 1227 -56.74 -24.29 -6.15
CA ASN A 1227 -56.62 -23.13 -5.23
C ASN A 1227 -56.05 -23.30 -3.81
N GLN A 1228 -54.85 -22.74 -3.59
CA GLN A 1228 -54.64 -21.51 -2.78
C GLN A 1228 -53.36 -20.80 -3.24
#